data_AF-L9W8Q6-F1
#
_entry.id   AF-L9W8Q6-F1
#
_cell.length_a   1.000
_cell.length_b   1.000
_cell.length_c   1.000
_cell.angle_alpha   90.00
_cell.angle_beta   90.00
_cell.angle_gamma   90.00
#
_symmetry.space_group_name_H-M   'P 1'
#
loop_
_entity.id
_entity.type
_entity.pdbx_description
1 polymer ?
#
loop_
_entity_poly.entity_id
_entity_poly.type
_entity_poly.pdbx_seq_one_letter_code
_entity_poly.pdbx_strand_id
1 'polypeptide(L)'
;MNANAKTAFGIGALVALAAAASAGVFVWSGSQAATWFVIVGIPLITVAGIALYVRGVIARSGTSEQQFVRTRAQSTAEEFQTCIRRINELQNAYSDWNPAIDARLDSVAGDFRAEGVDFDLESGAYDLGKGVNNADLPAFEQLSTEVDNLETTVDASLREFGEEELSRIETTLERLDEATLVQFDRRLQRPVDDAPIPEFRDAIDSAREDAVETIETAIETVREMGRGETRPDDSEAVERDLESASEAVDRYEFESAADSILAAQDRLRDEFAGSFEMERDAVLALTAAVTEADVAEHVDADYLDDVSRIESTVDGMDSALDLTELSRPRSELRRTCVDMIATMERELAADVRTLRNADLPSGYYTEPAVVDEQFVDEINEIDDFGEFTERWATIAAELRDALDTASTKAAVIDAYDDVAETIETELEQHGEVTGDALPVRHADQFLGLYFRRNDSVEFDPDTPLLRRGTVETHELTIDITYDRGGETRTATIELTDSGYTETVTIETRIAGTATITDVPAGTYTLSADPGDEMFGRVEREIRLEEETTTSIEFTEQSLREQVCADVETDIEAILPEVRPRLETLFEDEGYVSTATDLPVRSSYAPCVLAVWADQTSYDVCRDGEAVVVYDRDQLERELTNVLRYNVESGDRLAFDELEQNFLSAPVPGPVIRDVIEGIDSEHRVTATETAIEVH
;
A
#
# COMPACT_ATOMS: atom_id res chain seq x y z
N MET A 1 -44.38 -3.48 66.06
CA MET A 1 -45.83 -3.32 66.32
C MET A 1 -46.04 -1.89 66.78
N ASN A 2 -46.45 -1.04 65.85
CA ASN A 2 -46.18 0.40 65.85
C ASN A 2 -47.21 1.18 66.65
N ALA A 3 -46.73 2.19 67.40
CA ALA A 3 -47.55 3.22 68.03
C ALA A 3 -48.52 3.90 67.05
N ASN A 4 -48.20 3.90 65.74
CA ASN A 4 -49.06 4.38 64.67
C ASN A 4 -50.37 3.57 64.48
N ALA A 5 -50.45 2.31 64.92
CA ALA A 5 -51.70 1.54 64.89
C ALA A 5 -52.69 1.98 65.98
N LYS A 6 -52.23 2.49 67.13
CA LYS A 6 -53.10 2.98 68.21
C LYS A 6 -53.69 4.36 67.90
N THR A 7 -52.92 5.23 67.25
CA THR A 7 -53.37 6.57 66.86
C THR A 7 -54.30 6.51 65.64
N ALA A 8 -54.01 5.64 64.67
CA ALA A 8 -54.90 5.40 63.52
C ALA A 8 -56.24 4.74 63.93
N PHE A 9 -56.24 3.83 64.91
CA PHE A 9 -57.50 3.27 65.45
C PHE A 9 -58.32 4.31 66.23
N GLY A 10 -57.66 5.26 66.90
CA GLY A 10 -58.33 6.33 67.66
C GLY A 10 -59.05 7.33 66.77
N ILE A 11 -58.42 7.75 65.66
CA ILE A 11 -59.02 8.66 64.68
C ILE A 11 -60.09 7.93 63.85
N GLY A 12 -59.83 6.69 63.44
CA GLY A 12 -60.80 5.85 62.71
C GLY A 12 -62.06 5.52 63.53
N ALA A 13 -61.93 5.27 64.83
CA ALA A 13 -63.06 5.03 65.73
C ALA A 13 -63.92 6.28 65.98
N LEU A 14 -63.30 7.48 66.01
CA LEU A 14 -64.01 8.76 66.14
C LEU A 14 -64.83 9.10 64.89
N VAL A 15 -64.27 8.86 63.71
CA VAL A 15 -64.98 9.06 62.43
C VAL A 15 -66.14 8.06 62.28
N ALA A 16 -65.95 6.80 62.68
CA ALA A 16 -67.01 5.79 62.67
C ALA A 16 -68.16 6.10 63.66
N LEU A 17 -67.84 6.60 64.87
CA LEU A 17 -68.84 7.02 65.85
C LEU A 17 -69.59 8.28 65.41
N ALA A 18 -68.90 9.24 64.79
CA ALA A 18 -69.52 10.42 64.21
C ALA A 18 -70.47 10.05 63.05
N ALA A 19 -70.06 9.12 62.18
CA ALA A 19 -70.91 8.62 61.09
C ALA A 19 -72.14 7.85 61.61
N ALA A 20 -72.00 7.03 62.65
CA ALA A 20 -73.11 6.31 63.27
C ALA A 20 -74.11 7.24 63.98
N ALA A 21 -73.63 8.27 64.68
CA ALA A 21 -74.48 9.29 65.30
C ALA A 21 -75.22 10.13 64.24
N SER A 22 -74.54 10.46 63.14
CA SER A 22 -75.13 11.17 62.00
C SER A 22 -76.24 10.35 61.33
N ALA A 23 -76.02 9.04 61.13
CA ALA A 23 -77.03 8.14 60.58
C ALA A 23 -78.24 7.96 61.53
N GLY A 24 -78.01 7.89 62.85
CA GLY A 24 -79.08 7.80 63.85
C GLY A 24 -79.96 9.05 63.93
N VAL A 25 -79.36 10.25 63.82
CA VAL A 25 -80.12 11.52 63.78
C VAL A 25 -80.89 11.68 62.46
N PHE A 26 -80.34 11.21 61.35
CA PHE A 26 -80.99 11.25 60.03
C PHE A 26 -82.28 10.40 59.97
N VAL A 27 -82.30 9.25 60.66
CA VAL A 27 -83.46 8.34 60.68
C VAL A 27 -84.61 8.87 61.56
N TRP A 28 -84.32 9.72 62.56
CA TRP A 28 -85.33 10.10 63.56
C TRP A 28 -86.00 11.47 63.34
N SER A 29 -85.42 12.42 62.59
CA SER A 29 -85.99 13.78 62.50
C SER A 29 -85.93 14.50 61.13
N GLY A 30 -85.55 13.82 60.04
CA GLY A 30 -85.63 14.39 58.70
C GLY A 30 -84.54 15.40 58.34
N SER A 31 -84.38 15.67 57.04
CA SER A 31 -83.15 16.20 56.42
C SER A 31 -82.68 17.59 56.89
N GLN A 32 -83.55 18.40 57.51
CA GLN A 32 -83.17 19.72 58.03
C GLN A 32 -82.41 19.68 59.36
N ALA A 33 -82.62 18.67 60.20
CA ALA A 33 -81.93 18.54 61.49
C ALA A 33 -80.50 18.00 61.32
N ALA A 34 -80.27 17.17 60.31
CA ALA A 34 -78.95 16.60 60.00
C ALA A 34 -77.94 17.68 59.57
N THR A 35 -78.35 18.67 58.78
CA THR A 35 -77.46 19.75 58.33
C THR A 35 -77.04 20.67 59.48
N TRP A 36 -77.95 20.99 60.41
CA TRP A 36 -77.61 21.74 61.62
C TRP A 36 -76.72 20.95 62.58
N PHE A 37 -76.88 19.63 62.66
CA PHE A 37 -75.98 18.78 63.45
C PHE A 37 -74.58 18.71 62.84
N VAL A 38 -74.42 18.75 61.52
CA VAL A 38 -73.09 18.81 60.88
C VAL A 38 -72.45 20.20 61.01
N ILE A 39 -73.20 21.28 60.83
CA ILE A 39 -72.65 22.66 60.87
C ILE A 39 -72.42 23.17 62.30
N VAL A 40 -73.28 22.82 63.25
CA VAL A 40 -73.20 23.30 64.64
C VAL A 40 -72.88 22.18 65.61
N GLY A 41 -73.48 21.01 65.45
CA GLY A 41 -73.32 19.87 66.36
C GLY A 41 -71.93 19.25 66.35
N ILE A 42 -71.35 18.98 65.18
CA ILE A 42 -70.00 18.40 65.05
C ILE A 42 -68.95 19.38 65.61
N PRO A 43 -68.91 20.67 65.25
CA PRO A 43 -67.98 21.61 65.88
C PRO A 43 -68.18 21.74 67.38
N LEU A 44 -69.41 21.75 67.90
CA LEU A 44 -69.66 21.75 69.34
C LEU A 44 -69.22 20.46 70.04
N ILE A 45 -69.37 19.30 69.40
CA ILE A 45 -68.92 18.01 69.94
C ILE A 45 -67.40 17.87 69.83
N THR A 46 -66.76 18.42 68.80
CA THR A 46 -65.31 18.47 68.67
C THR A 46 -64.72 19.46 69.67
N VAL A 47 -65.30 20.64 69.85
CA VAL A 47 -64.88 21.62 70.86
C VAL A 47 -65.20 21.15 72.29
N ALA A 48 -66.36 20.53 72.53
CA ALA A 48 -66.69 19.95 73.83
C ALA A 48 -65.91 18.66 74.09
N GLY A 49 -65.58 17.89 73.05
CA GLY A 49 -64.75 16.69 73.09
C GLY A 49 -63.29 17.02 73.35
N ILE A 50 -62.76 18.07 72.72
CA ILE A 50 -61.44 18.64 73.02
C ILE A 50 -61.48 19.26 74.42
N ALA A 51 -62.52 20.01 74.80
CA ALA A 51 -62.63 20.58 76.14
C ALA A 51 -62.77 19.50 77.24
N LEU A 52 -63.46 18.38 76.99
CA LEU A 52 -63.57 17.24 77.91
C LEU A 52 -62.36 16.31 77.87
N TYR A 53 -61.65 16.22 76.74
CA TYR A 53 -60.36 15.52 76.64
C TYR A 53 -59.27 16.32 77.36
N VAL A 54 -59.23 17.64 77.18
CA VAL A 54 -58.37 18.55 77.93
C VAL A 54 -58.76 18.57 79.42
N ARG A 55 -60.05 18.65 79.79
CA ARG A 55 -60.47 18.49 81.21
C ARG A 55 -60.21 17.09 81.77
N GLY A 56 -60.30 16.05 80.95
CA GLY A 56 -60.14 14.66 81.36
C GLY A 56 -58.68 14.22 81.48
N VAL A 57 -57.80 14.78 80.66
CA VAL A 57 -56.34 14.62 80.74
C VAL A 57 -55.80 15.47 81.90
N ILE A 58 -56.26 16.71 82.04
CA ILE A 58 -55.87 17.59 83.17
C ILE A 58 -56.41 17.05 84.52
N ALA A 59 -57.58 16.41 84.56
CA ALA A 59 -58.12 15.82 85.80
C ALA A 59 -57.61 14.40 86.12
N ARG A 60 -56.95 13.69 85.18
CA ARG A 60 -56.36 12.36 85.45
C ARG A 60 -54.85 12.37 85.70
N SER A 61 -54.13 13.47 85.47
CA SER A 61 -52.67 13.53 85.67
C SER A 61 -52.17 14.49 86.75
N GLY A 62 -53.03 15.25 87.45
CA GLY A 62 -52.61 16.03 88.62
C GLY A 62 -51.44 17.01 88.40
N THR A 63 -51.29 17.56 87.19
CA THR A 63 -50.21 18.48 86.81
C THR A 63 -50.70 19.93 86.80
N SER A 64 -50.02 20.83 87.52
CA SER A 64 -50.36 22.27 87.55
C SER A 64 -49.92 23.00 86.26
N GLU A 65 -50.55 24.12 85.92
CA GLU A 65 -50.18 24.98 84.78
C GLU A 65 -48.67 25.34 84.78
N GLN A 66 -48.09 25.52 85.97
CA GLN A 66 -46.65 25.72 86.18
C GLN A 66 -45.78 24.52 85.77
N GLN A 67 -46.26 23.29 85.98
CA GLN A 67 -45.54 22.09 85.52
C GLN A 67 -45.60 21.93 84.00
N PHE A 68 -46.67 22.39 83.36
CA PHE A 68 -46.78 22.38 81.90
C PHE A 68 -45.84 23.40 81.25
N VAL A 69 -45.82 24.65 81.73
CA VAL A 69 -44.88 25.69 81.25
C VAL A 69 -43.44 25.25 81.45
N ARG A 70 -43.10 24.66 82.60
CA ARG A 70 -41.75 24.14 82.85
C ARG A 70 -41.36 22.99 81.92
N THR A 71 -42.30 22.11 81.58
CA THR A 71 -42.05 21.02 80.62
C THR A 71 -41.85 21.57 79.20
N ARG A 72 -42.63 22.58 78.79
CA ARG A 72 -42.45 23.23 77.49
C ARG A 72 -41.14 24.00 77.41
N ALA A 73 -40.80 24.77 78.45
CA ALA A 73 -39.53 25.47 78.57
C ALA A 73 -38.34 24.50 78.47
N GLN A 74 -38.44 23.34 79.13
CA GLN A 74 -37.42 22.30 79.03
C GLN A 74 -37.31 21.74 77.60
N SER A 75 -38.41 21.39 76.95
CA SER A 75 -38.42 20.89 75.57
C SER A 75 -37.79 21.88 74.60
N THR A 76 -38.20 23.15 74.66
CA THR A 76 -37.70 24.19 73.75
C THR A 76 -36.24 24.56 74.08
N ALA A 77 -35.82 24.46 75.35
CA ALA A 77 -34.42 24.60 75.72
C ALA A 77 -33.55 23.42 75.23
N GLU A 78 -34.08 22.19 75.25
CA GLU A 78 -33.42 21.01 74.69
C GLU A 78 -33.29 21.10 73.16
N GLU A 79 -34.30 21.65 72.47
CA GLU A 79 -34.25 21.99 71.03
C GLU A 79 -33.08 22.96 70.76
N PHE A 80 -33.02 24.09 71.47
CA PHE A 80 -31.95 25.07 71.27
C PHE A 80 -30.55 24.55 71.64
N GLN A 81 -30.43 23.77 72.73
CA GLN A 81 -29.19 23.09 73.09
C GLN A 81 -28.71 22.14 71.99
N THR A 82 -29.63 21.40 71.36
CA THR A 82 -29.30 20.49 70.25
C THR A 82 -28.78 21.27 69.05
N CYS A 83 -29.42 22.40 68.72
CA CYS A 83 -28.98 23.31 67.68
C CYS A 83 -27.57 23.87 67.95
N ILE A 84 -27.28 24.40 69.15
CA ILE A 84 -25.94 24.92 69.51
C ILE A 84 -24.87 23.83 69.41
N ARG A 85 -25.13 22.65 69.98
CA ARG A 85 -24.16 21.54 69.92
C ARG A 85 -23.86 21.13 68.48
N ARG A 86 -24.89 21.13 67.62
CA ARG A 86 -24.74 20.83 66.20
C ARG A 86 -23.92 21.89 65.47
N ILE A 87 -24.14 23.18 65.75
CA ILE A 87 -23.33 24.27 65.19
C ILE A 87 -21.87 24.10 65.61
N ASN A 88 -21.61 23.87 66.90
CA ASN A 88 -20.23 23.70 67.41
C ASN A 88 -19.56 22.44 66.84
N GLU A 89 -20.30 21.34 66.64
CA GLU A 89 -19.80 20.15 65.95
C GLU A 89 -19.39 20.47 64.50
N LEU A 90 -20.24 21.18 63.76
CA LEU A 90 -19.99 21.56 62.38
C LEU A 90 -18.82 22.55 62.24
N GLN A 91 -18.70 23.54 63.14
CA GLN A 91 -17.56 24.47 63.15
C GLN A 91 -16.23 23.77 63.48
N ASN A 92 -16.27 22.71 64.30
CA ASN A 92 -15.07 21.92 64.58
C ASN A 92 -14.68 21.01 63.40
N ALA A 93 -15.66 20.51 62.64
CA ALA A 93 -15.41 19.68 61.45
C ALA A 93 -14.98 20.54 60.23
N TYR A 94 -15.53 21.73 60.10
CA TYR A 94 -15.30 22.65 58.99
C TYR A 94 -14.86 24.02 59.53
N SER A 95 -13.55 24.16 59.80
CA SER A 95 -12.98 25.37 60.42
C SER A 95 -13.17 26.65 59.60
N ASP A 96 -13.29 26.52 58.27
CA ASP A 96 -13.47 27.65 57.35
C ASP A 96 -14.94 28.03 57.15
N TRP A 97 -15.87 27.20 57.65
CA TRP A 97 -17.30 27.48 57.57
C TRP A 97 -17.71 28.45 58.68
N ASN A 98 -18.21 29.62 58.27
CA ASN A 98 -18.79 30.59 59.17
C ASN A 98 -20.23 30.94 58.73
N PRO A 99 -21.26 30.50 59.46
CA PRO A 99 -22.66 30.80 59.12
C PRO A 99 -23.09 32.24 59.45
N ALA A 100 -22.22 33.05 60.08
CA ALA A 100 -22.49 34.43 60.47
C ALA A 100 -23.74 34.62 61.35
N ILE A 101 -24.02 33.63 62.22
CA ILE A 101 -25.21 33.57 63.09
C ILE A 101 -24.98 34.04 64.53
N ASP A 102 -23.77 34.46 64.90
CA ASP A 102 -23.42 34.76 66.29
C ASP A 102 -24.37 35.77 66.94
N ALA A 103 -24.68 36.86 66.24
CA ALA A 103 -25.62 37.88 66.72
C ALA A 103 -27.05 37.34 66.91
N ARG A 104 -27.45 36.33 66.12
CA ARG A 104 -28.76 35.69 66.20
C ARG A 104 -28.81 34.66 67.34
N LEU A 105 -27.73 33.90 67.55
CA LEU A 105 -27.55 33.02 68.71
C LEU A 105 -27.63 33.82 70.02
N ASP A 106 -26.93 34.95 70.10
CA ASP A 106 -26.97 35.86 71.25
C ASP A 106 -28.38 36.41 71.51
N SER A 107 -29.11 36.75 70.44
CA SER A 107 -30.49 37.23 70.54
C SER A 107 -31.42 36.15 71.10
N VAL A 108 -31.38 34.93 70.55
CA VAL A 108 -32.22 33.81 70.99
C VAL A 108 -31.89 33.42 72.43
N ALA A 109 -30.61 33.34 72.80
CA ALA A 109 -30.19 33.10 74.18
C ALA A 109 -30.64 34.23 75.13
N GLY A 110 -30.65 35.47 74.66
CA GLY A 110 -31.21 36.63 75.37
C GLY A 110 -32.70 36.48 75.65
N ASP A 111 -33.47 36.04 74.67
CA ASP A 111 -34.91 35.81 74.79
C ASP A 111 -35.23 34.62 75.73
N PHE A 112 -34.46 33.53 75.68
CA PHE A 112 -34.53 32.45 76.67
C PHE A 112 -34.23 32.94 78.09
N ARG A 113 -33.24 33.83 78.25
CA ARG A 113 -32.88 34.41 79.55
C ARG A 113 -34.00 35.29 80.11
N ALA A 114 -34.73 36.02 79.26
CA ALA A 114 -35.89 36.80 79.66
C ALA A 114 -37.01 35.93 80.24
N GLU A 115 -37.19 34.72 79.70
CA GLU A 115 -38.16 33.71 80.18
C GLU A 115 -37.61 32.82 81.32
N GLY A 116 -36.38 33.06 81.78
CA GLY A 116 -35.78 32.43 82.95
C GLY A 116 -34.92 31.18 82.69
N VAL A 117 -34.46 30.98 81.45
CA VAL A 117 -33.51 29.92 81.07
C VAL A 117 -32.18 30.54 80.65
N ASP A 118 -31.08 30.20 81.33
CA ASP A 118 -29.75 30.71 80.95
C ASP A 118 -28.98 29.68 80.13
N PHE A 119 -28.25 30.13 79.12
CA PHE A 119 -27.50 29.32 78.16
C PHE A 119 -26.03 29.72 78.13
N ASP A 120 -25.16 28.71 78.06
CA ASP A 120 -23.77 28.83 77.67
C ASP A 120 -23.65 28.42 76.19
N LEU A 121 -23.36 29.39 75.32
CA LEU A 121 -23.28 29.18 73.87
C LEU A 121 -22.05 28.35 73.45
N GLU A 122 -20.98 28.33 74.26
CA GLU A 122 -19.76 27.59 73.93
C GLU A 122 -19.94 26.08 74.19
N SER A 123 -20.59 25.72 75.30
CA SER A 123 -20.83 24.32 75.68
C SER A 123 -22.23 23.80 75.29
N GLY A 124 -23.16 24.69 74.95
CA GLY A 124 -24.58 24.41 74.76
C GLY A 124 -25.32 24.02 76.05
N ALA A 125 -24.71 24.17 77.22
CA ALA A 125 -25.35 23.85 78.50
C ALA A 125 -26.42 24.89 78.88
N TYR A 126 -27.48 24.47 79.58
CA TYR A 126 -28.53 25.38 80.05
C TYR A 126 -28.96 25.09 81.49
N ASP A 127 -29.48 26.11 82.17
CA ASP A 127 -30.08 26.00 83.52
C ASP A 127 -31.48 26.60 83.57
N LEU A 128 -32.41 25.90 84.22
CA LEU A 128 -33.81 26.32 84.39
C LEU A 128 -33.96 27.09 85.71
N GLY A 129 -33.96 28.41 85.62
CA GLY A 129 -34.15 29.29 86.76
C GLY A 129 -35.56 29.24 87.36
N LYS A 130 -35.72 29.83 88.55
CA LYS A 130 -37.04 29.93 89.22
C LYS A 130 -38.05 30.80 88.44
N GLY A 131 -37.57 31.66 87.53
CA GLY A 131 -38.36 32.57 86.71
C GLY A 131 -39.29 31.88 85.71
N VAL A 132 -38.94 30.68 85.25
CA VAL A 132 -39.70 29.87 84.27
C VAL A 132 -41.14 29.59 84.72
N ASN A 133 -41.41 29.55 86.03
CA ASN A 133 -42.76 29.28 86.54
C ASN A 133 -43.75 30.45 86.33
N ASN A 134 -43.25 31.63 85.95
CA ASN A 134 -44.05 32.82 85.62
C ASN A 134 -43.98 33.19 84.13
N ALA A 135 -43.33 32.36 83.31
CA ALA A 135 -43.15 32.60 81.89
C ALA A 135 -44.43 32.34 81.09
N ASP A 136 -44.56 33.04 79.97
CA ASP A 136 -45.73 32.94 79.10
C ASP A 136 -45.57 31.78 78.13
N LEU A 137 -46.57 30.87 78.07
CA LEU A 137 -46.54 29.74 77.14
C LEU A 137 -46.34 30.16 75.66
N PRO A 138 -46.98 31.24 75.16
CA PRO A 138 -46.73 31.73 73.80
C PRO A 138 -45.27 32.17 73.54
N ALA A 139 -44.52 32.59 74.56
CA ALA A 139 -43.13 32.98 74.40
C ALA A 139 -42.25 31.78 74.02
N PHE A 140 -42.51 30.60 74.61
CA PHE A 140 -41.81 29.36 74.22
C PHE A 140 -42.25 28.82 72.85
N GLU A 141 -43.47 29.11 72.39
CA GLU A 141 -43.88 28.78 71.01
C GLU A 141 -43.14 29.67 69.99
N GLN A 142 -42.97 30.95 70.31
CA GLN A 142 -42.18 31.88 69.51
C GLN A 142 -40.69 31.49 69.50
N LEU A 143 -40.11 31.16 70.66
CA LEU A 143 -38.72 30.68 70.77
C LEU A 143 -38.49 29.39 69.98
N SER A 144 -39.41 28.42 70.06
CA SER A 144 -39.34 27.19 69.26
C SER A 144 -39.33 27.50 67.76
N THR A 145 -40.18 28.43 67.31
CA THR A 145 -40.19 28.90 65.91
C THR A 145 -38.87 29.59 65.52
N GLU A 146 -38.27 30.38 66.42
CA GLU A 146 -37.00 31.05 66.15
C GLU A 146 -35.82 30.08 66.12
N VAL A 147 -35.84 29.03 66.95
CA VAL A 147 -34.88 27.92 66.89
C VAL A 147 -35.01 27.18 65.55
N ASP A 148 -36.23 26.86 65.10
CA ASP A 148 -36.46 26.23 63.79
C ASP A 148 -35.94 27.11 62.62
N ASN A 149 -36.17 28.42 62.70
CA ASN A 149 -35.65 29.38 61.71
C ASN A 149 -34.12 29.46 61.72
N LEU A 150 -33.51 29.38 62.90
CA LEU A 150 -32.07 29.34 63.07
C LEU A 150 -31.49 28.06 62.47
N GLU A 151 -32.07 26.89 62.77
CA GLU A 151 -31.68 25.61 62.16
C GLU A 151 -31.77 25.67 60.63
N THR A 152 -32.86 26.23 60.09
CA THR A 152 -33.01 26.43 58.64
C THR A 152 -31.91 27.33 58.05
N THR A 153 -31.50 28.36 58.78
CA THR A 153 -30.42 29.28 58.35
C THR A 153 -29.07 28.57 58.36
N VAL A 154 -28.79 27.78 59.40
CA VAL A 154 -27.57 26.97 59.52
C VAL A 154 -27.50 25.93 58.39
N ASP A 155 -28.60 25.23 58.15
CA ASP A 155 -28.72 24.23 57.09
C ASP A 155 -28.51 24.85 55.71
N ALA A 156 -29.07 26.04 55.44
CA ALA A 156 -28.86 26.74 54.18
C ALA A 156 -27.40 27.19 54.00
N SER A 157 -26.79 27.75 55.06
CA SER A 157 -25.38 28.17 55.02
C SER A 157 -24.42 27.00 54.82
N LEU A 158 -24.69 25.85 55.43
CA LEU A 158 -23.85 24.67 55.25
C LEU A 158 -23.97 24.11 53.81
N ARG A 159 -25.16 24.15 53.20
CA ARG A 159 -25.33 23.76 51.79
C ARG A 159 -24.53 24.65 50.86
N GLU A 160 -24.63 25.97 51.05
CA GLU A 160 -23.86 26.95 50.27
C GLU A 160 -22.34 26.71 50.41
N PHE A 161 -21.87 26.51 51.64
CA PHE A 161 -20.47 26.16 51.90
C PHE A 161 -20.07 24.85 51.22
N GLY A 162 -20.89 23.80 51.32
CA GLY A 162 -20.61 22.50 50.68
C GLY A 162 -20.54 22.59 49.15
N GLU A 163 -21.43 23.35 48.52
CA GLU A 163 -21.40 23.56 47.06
C GLU A 163 -20.15 24.32 46.61
N GLU A 164 -19.77 25.36 47.36
CA GLU A 164 -18.52 26.09 47.10
C GLU A 164 -17.29 25.21 47.28
N GLU A 165 -17.23 24.46 48.38
CA GLU A 165 -16.11 23.60 48.70
C GLU A 165 -15.93 22.49 47.65
N LEU A 166 -17.02 21.79 47.30
CA LEU A 166 -17.00 20.77 46.23
C LEU A 166 -16.53 21.36 44.90
N SER A 167 -16.97 22.59 44.56
CA SER A 167 -16.54 23.24 43.32
C SER A 167 -15.07 23.66 43.35
N ARG A 168 -14.55 24.10 44.51
CA ARG A 168 -13.12 24.42 44.69
C ARG A 168 -12.25 23.18 44.58
N ILE A 169 -12.66 22.07 45.21
CA ILE A 169 -11.96 20.79 45.10
C ILE A 169 -11.94 20.33 43.64
N GLU A 170 -13.09 20.29 42.98
CA GLU A 170 -13.21 19.87 41.58
C GLU A 170 -12.29 20.70 40.67
N THR A 171 -12.32 22.03 40.80
CA THR A 171 -11.44 22.93 40.02
C THR A 171 -9.95 22.66 40.30
N THR A 172 -9.60 22.35 41.55
CA THR A 172 -8.20 22.07 41.93
C THR A 172 -7.72 20.75 41.31
N LEU A 173 -8.56 19.71 41.34
CA LEU A 173 -8.22 18.42 40.74
C LEU A 173 -8.16 18.50 39.21
N GLU A 174 -9.07 19.25 38.58
CA GLU A 174 -9.03 19.54 37.13
C GLU A 174 -7.72 20.24 36.72
N ARG A 175 -7.21 21.17 37.54
CA ARG A 175 -5.90 21.82 37.27
C ARG A 175 -4.73 20.84 37.31
N LEU A 176 -4.74 19.87 38.23
CA LEU A 176 -3.69 18.85 38.34
C LEU A 176 -3.80 17.81 37.19
N ASP A 177 -5.01 17.51 36.73
CA ASP A 177 -5.27 16.67 35.56
C ASP A 177 -4.82 17.34 34.25
N GLU A 178 -5.08 18.64 34.08
CA GLU A 178 -4.59 19.42 32.93
C GLU A 178 -3.05 19.44 32.87
N ALA A 179 -2.40 19.49 34.04
CA ALA A 179 -0.95 19.37 34.16
C ALA A 179 -0.42 17.92 34.02
N THR A 180 -1.32 16.96 33.73
CA THR A 180 -1.03 15.54 33.49
C THR A 180 -0.39 14.82 34.69
N LEU A 181 -0.62 15.32 35.90
CA LEU A 181 -0.05 14.76 37.13
C LEU A 181 -0.91 13.66 37.75
N VAL A 182 -2.21 13.66 37.43
CA VAL A 182 -3.23 12.72 37.88
C VAL A 182 -4.20 12.44 36.73
N GLN A 183 -5.04 11.42 36.88
CA GLN A 183 -6.19 11.19 35.99
C GLN A 183 -7.47 11.45 36.77
N PHE A 184 -8.11 12.59 36.50
CA PHE A 184 -9.35 13.00 37.13
C PHE A 184 -10.54 12.91 36.16
N ASP A 185 -10.92 11.68 35.83
CA ASP A 185 -12.05 11.42 34.91
C ASP A 185 -13.44 11.58 35.56
N ARG A 186 -13.51 11.78 36.88
CA ARG A 186 -14.77 11.73 37.64
C ARG A 186 -15.15 13.08 38.19
N ARG A 187 -16.32 13.57 37.82
CA ARG A 187 -16.98 14.65 38.55
C ARG A 187 -17.34 14.20 39.96
N LEU A 188 -17.10 15.06 40.93
CA LEU A 188 -17.50 14.82 42.31
C LEU A 188 -19.01 14.65 42.41
N GLN A 189 -19.45 13.73 43.27
CA GLN A 189 -20.87 13.46 43.44
C GLN A 189 -21.52 14.57 44.27
N ARG A 190 -22.42 15.34 43.65
CA ARG A 190 -23.15 16.42 44.32
C ARG A 190 -24.50 15.92 44.86
N PRO A 191 -24.85 16.21 46.12
CA PRO A 191 -26.20 15.97 46.64
C PRO A 191 -27.25 16.75 45.85
N VAL A 192 -28.50 16.30 45.89
CA VAL A 192 -29.63 17.10 45.40
C VAL A 192 -29.93 18.26 46.36
N ASP A 193 -30.41 19.40 45.87
CA ASP A 193 -30.61 20.64 46.65
C ASP A 193 -31.41 20.44 47.95
N ASP A 194 -32.41 19.55 47.93
CA ASP A 194 -33.27 19.23 49.08
C ASP A 194 -32.75 18.07 49.94
N ALA A 195 -31.51 17.62 49.74
CA ALA A 195 -30.93 16.51 50.49
C ALA A 195 -30.81 16.85 52.00
N PRO A 196 -30.96 15.84 52.87
CA PRO A 196 -30.74 16.00 54.30
C PRO A 196 -29.28 16.35 54.58
N ILE A 197 -29.02 17.18 55.59
CA ILE A 197 -27.67 17.67 55.90
C ILE A 197 -26.60 16.57 56.10
N PRO A 198 -26.89 15.40 56.70
CA PRO A 198 -25.92 14.30 56.73
C PRO A 198 -25.40 13.91 55.35
N GLU A 199 -26.24 13.92 54.32
CA GLU A 199 -25.81 13.59 52.94
C GLU A 199 -24.89 14.68 52.36
N PHE A 200 -25.10 15.94 52.70
CA PHE A 200 -24.18 17.02 52.35
C PHE A 200 -22.82 16.89 53.05
N ARG A 201 -22.82 16.51 54.34
CA ARG A 201 -21.58 16.24 55.09
C ARG A 201 -20.81 15.07 54.46
N ASP A 202 -21.50 13.96 54.22
CA ASP A 202 -20.91 12.77 53.60
C ASP A 202 -20.30 13.10 52.23
N ALA A 203 -20.93 13.99 51.44
CA ALA A 203 -20.39 14.42 50.15
C ALA A 203 -19.13 15.29 50.29
N ILE A 204 -19.10 16.25 51.22
CA ILE A 204 -17.91 17.08 51.49
C ILE A 204 -16.76 16.20 51.99
N ASP A 205 -17.04 15.32 52.96
CA ASP A 205 -16.03 14.48 53.58
C ASP A 205 -15.46 13.48 52.56
N SER A 206 -16.30 12.87 51.73
CA SER A 206 -15.86 11.99 50.63
C SER A 206 -15.03 12.75 49.60
N ALA A 207 -15.43 13.97 49.22
CA ALA A 207 -14.66 14.77 48.28
C ALA A 207 -13.29 15.20 48.85
N ARG A 208 -13.21 15.48 50.15
CA ARG A 208 -11.95 15.77 50.83
C ARG A 208 -11.03 14.55 50.86
N GLU A 209 -11.57 13.37 51.15
CA GLU A 209 -10.81 12.11 51.12
C GLU A 209 -10.28 11.81 49.71
N ASP A 210 -11.12 11.91 48.69
CA ASP A 210 -10.74 11.74 47.28
C ASP A 210 -9.66 12.77 46.87
N ALA A 211 -9.79 14.01 47.31
CA ALA A 211 -8.82 15.07 47.02
C ALA A 211 -7.47 14.82 47.67
N VAL A 212 -7.45 14.38 48.94
CA VAL A 212 -6.21 13.99 49.64
C VAL A 212 -5.49 12.89 48.87
N GLU A 213 -6.17 11.79 48.53
CA GLU A 213 -5.57 10.66 47.79
C GLU A 213 -5.05 11.10 46.41
N THR A 214 -5.82 11.92 45.70
CA THR A 214 -5.45 12.40 44.37
C THR A 214 -4.23 13.33 44.43
N ILE A 215 -4.19 14.25 45.39
CA ILE A 215 -3.07 15.18 45.54
C ILE A 215 -1.81 14.45 46.03
N GLU A 216 -1.93 13.47 46.92
CA GLU A 216 -0.80 12.61 47.30
C GLU A 216 -0.24 11.84 46.10
N THR A 217 -1.11 11.38 45.21
CA THR A 217 -0.69 10.77 43.93
C THR A 217 0.06 11.77 43.07
N ALA A 218 -0.45 13.00 42.91
CA ALA A 218 0.22 14.06 42.16
C ALA A 218 1.63 14.38 42.72
N ILE A 219 1.77 14.42 44.05
CA ILE A 219 3.05 14.62 44.73
C ILE A 219 4.02 13.50 44.36
N GLU A 220 3.58 12.23 44.40
CA GLU A 220 4.45 11.10 44.05
C GLU A 220 4.82 11.09 42.57
N THR A 221 3.89 11.46 41.67
CA THR A 221 4.17 11.62 40.23
C THR A 221 5.31 12.61 40.01
N VAL A 222 5.27 13.79 40.63
CA VAL A 222 6.35 14.79 40.51
C VAL A 222 7.66 14.28 41.14
N ARG A 223 7.61 13.53 42.25
CA ARG A 223 8.80 12.88 42.81
C ARG A 223 9.41 11.87 41.84
N GLU A 224 8.59 11.07 41.16
CA GLU A 224 9.06 10.09 40.18
C GLU A 224 9.73 10.76 38.98
N MET A 225 9.17 11.87 38.48
CA MET A 225 9.79 12.69 37.42
C MET A 225 11.20 13.15 37.80
N GLY A 226 11.44 13.49 39.08
CA GLY A 226 12.75 13.90 39.58
C GLY A 226 13.76 12.77 39.87
N ARG A 227 13.38 11.49 39.74
CA ARG A 227 14.22 10.32 40.07
C ARG A 227 14.99 9.72 38.89
N GLY A 228 14.98 10.37 37.72
CA GLY A 228 15.70 9.92 36.52
C GLY A 228 17.22 9.78 36.70
N GLU A 229 17.90 9.30 35.65
CA GLU A 229 19.36 9.11 35.65
C GLU A 229 20.13 10.41 35.92
N THR A 230 19.59 11.53 35.46
CA THR A 230 20.06 12.88 35.78
C THR A 230 19.28 13.41 36.97
N ARG A 231 19.96 13.54 38.12
CA ARG A 231 19.34 14.12 39.31
C ARG A 231 19.29 15.64 39.19
N PRO A 232 18.18 16.29 39.55
CA PRO A 232 18.11 17.73 39.51
C PRO A 232 19.07 18.38 40.54
N ASP A 233 19.86 19.36 40.09
CA ASP A 233 20.70 20.26 40.87
C ASP A 233 19.90 20.94 41.99
N ASP A 234 18.65 21.34 41.72
CA ASP A 234 17.76 21.98 42.70
C ASP A 234 16.77 20.97 43.36
N SER A 235 17.14 19.69 43.45
CA SER A 235 16.32 18.64 44.09
C SER A 235 15.85 18.97 45.50
N GLU A 236 16.62 19.74 46.29
CA GLU A 236 16.20 20.21 47.61
C GLU A 236 15.07 21.25 47.57
N ALA A 237 15.00 22.07 46.51
CA ALA A 237 13.92 23.04 46.33
C ALA A 237 12.63 22.34 45.90
N VAL A 238 12.73 21.39 44.97
CA VAL A 238 11.61 20.55 44.53
C VAL A 238 11.00 19.80 45.71
N GLU A 239 11.82 19.09 46.51
CA GLU A 239 11.30 18.35 47.66
C GLU A 239 10.65 19.26 48.72
N ARG A 240 11.15 20.49 48.89
CA ARG A 240 10.55 21.47 49.80
C ARG A 240 9.17 21.94 49.33
N ASP A 241 9.00 22.15 48.04
CA ASP A 241 7.72 22.52 47.45
C ASP A 241 6.71 21.35 47.60
N LEU A 242 7.17 20.10 47.43
CA LEU A 242 6.35 18.90 47.67
C LEU A 242 6.00 18.67 49.14
N GLU A 243 6.93 18.93 50.07
CA GLU A 243 6.65 18.89 51.52
C GLU A 243 5.64 19.98 51.92
N SER A 244 5.76 21.18 51.33
CA SER A 244 4.78 22.27 51.52
C SER A 244 3.39 21.88 51.01
N ALA A 245 3.32 21.12 49.90
CA ALA A 245 2.07 20.57 49.39
C ALA A 245 1.45 19.57 50.37
N SER A 246 2.24 18.62 50.89
CA SER A 246 1.76 17.67 51.91
C SER A 246 1.22 18.37 53.16
N GLU A 247 1.93 19.40 53.66
CA GLU A 247 1.46 20.18 54.81
C GLU A 247 0.15 20.94 54.54
N ALA A 248 -0.08 21.39 53.29
CA ALA A 248 -1.32 22.04 52.88
C ALA A 248 -2.48 21.04 52.78
N VAL A 249 -2.23 19.83 52.26
CA VAL A 249 -3.21 18.73 52.24
C VAL A 249 -3.68 18.37 53.65
N ASP A 250 -2.76 18.28 54.62
CA ASP A 250 -3.09 18.03 56.04
C ASP A 250 -4.04 19.07 56.65
N ARG A 251 -4.09 20.28 56.09
CA ARG A 251 -4.97 21.38 56.51
C ARG A 251 -6.21 21.55 55.63
N TYR A 252 -6.43 20.68 54.65
CA TYR A 252 -7.46 20.81 53.61
C TYR A 252 -7.32 22.06 52.72
N GLU A 253 -6.10 22.62 52.61
CA GLU A 253 -5.77 23.77 51.77
C GLU A 253 -5.39 23.33 50.34
N PHE A 254 -6.30 22.64 49.64
CA PHE A 254 -6.02 21.95 48.38
C PHE A 254 -5.49 22.85 47.26
N GLU A 255 -5.97 24.09 47.15
CA GLU A 255 -5.48 25.05 46.16
C GLU A 255 -3.99 25.37 46.38
N SER A 256 -3.59 25.57 47.64
CA SER A 256 -2.19 25.82 48.00
C SER A 256 -1.31 24.59 47.79
N ALA A 257 -1.87 23.38 47.99
CA ALA A 257 -1.17 22.14 47.68
C ALA A 257 -0.91 22.02 46.17
N ALA A 258 -1.94 22.25 45.34
CA ALA A 258 -1.80 22.21 43.88
C ALA A 258 -0.80 23.26 43.37
N ASP A 259 -0.84 24.50 43.87
CA ASP A 259 0.12 25.54 43.51
C ASP A 259 1.57 25.14 43.83
N SER A 260 1.79 24.49 44.98
CA SER A 260 3.13 24.01 45.38
C SER A 260 3.62 22.85 44.51
N ILE A 261 2.72 21.94 44.12
CA ILE A 261 3.03 20.82 43.21
C ILE A 261 3.39 21.34 41.81
N LEU A 262 2.61 22.27 41.27
CA LEU A 262 2.88 22.87 39.96
C LEU A 262 4.20 23.66 39.96
N ALA A 263 4.51 24.36 41.06
CA ALA A 263 5.81 25.02 41.21
C ALA A 263 6.99 24.01 41.21
N ALA A 264 6.82 22.87 41.88
CA ALA A 264 7.81 21.78 41.86
C ALA A 264 7.99 21.21 40.44
N GLN A 265 6.89 20.99 39.71
CA GLN A 265 6.90 20.54 38.31
C GLN A 265 7.60 21.54 37.38
N ASP A 266 7.28 22.85 37.49
CA ASP A 266 7.89 23.90 36.67
C ASP A 266 9.41 23.97 36.88
N ARG A 267 9.89 23.80 38.12
CA ARG A 267 11.33 23.74 38.40
C ARG A 267 12.00 22.56 37.72
N LEU A 268 11.39 21.36 37.82
CA LEU A 268 11.92 20.18 37.13
C LEU A 268 11.95 20.40 35.62
N ARG A 269 10.90 20.99 35.05
CA ARG A 269 10.84 21.30 33.61
C ARG A 269 11.96 22.25 33.20
N ASP A 270 12.15 23.35 33.93
CA ASP A 270 13.18 24.35 33.61
C ASP A 270 14.60 23.76 33.70
N GLU A 271 14.82 22.84 34.64
CA GLU A 271 16.11 22.21 34.82
C GLU A 271 16.42 21.17 33.73
N PHE A 272 15.44 20.36 33.36
CA PHE A 272 15.61 19.34 32.33
C PHE A 272 15.57 19.92 30.91
N ALA A 273 15.04 21.14 30.69
CA ALA A 273 14.84 21.70 29.36
C ALA A 273 16.11 21.69 28.50
N GLY A 274 17.25 22.11 29.06
CA GLY A 274 18.52 22.12 28.31
C GLY A 274 19.03 20.72 27.98
N SER A 275 18.89 19.76 28.89
CA SER A 275 19.30 18.37 28.66
C SER A 275 18.37 17.68 27.67
N PHE A 276 17.06 17.96 27.75
CA PHE A 276 16.04 17.45 26.84
C PHE A 276 16.25 17.95 25.42
N GLU A 277 16.42 19.26 25.21
CA GLU A 277 16.68 19.80 23.87
C GLU A 277 17.96 19.21 23.27
N MET A 278 19.04 19.12 24.05
CA MET A 278 20.29 18.54 23.60
C MET A 278 20.16 17.07 23.20
N GLU A 279 19.45 16.26 24.00
CA GLU A 279 19.23 14.84 23.72
C GLU A 279 18.27 14.62 22.54
N ARG A 280 17.22 15.44 22.44
CA ARG A 280 16.30 15.46 21.30
C ARG A 280 17.03 15.80 20.01
N ASP A 281 17.84 16.85 20.02
CA ASP A 281 18.66 17.25 18.87
C ASP A 281 19.65 16.15 18.47
N ALA A 282 20.24 15.44 19.45
CA ALA A 282 21.16 14.35 19.17
C ALA A 282 20.45 13.17 18.46
N VAL A 283 19.24 12.79 18.91
CA VAL A 283 18.44 11.75 18.25
C VAL A 283 18.02 12.17 16.84
N LEU A 284 17.56 13.41 16.66
CA LEU A 284 17.18 13.95 15.35
C LEU A 284 18.38 14.11 14.41
N ALA A 285 19.58 14.39 14.94
CA ALA A 285 20.80 14.42 14.13
C ALA A 285 21.12 13.04 13.55
N LEU A 286 20.90 11.96 14.30
CA LEU A 286 21.10 10.60 13.79
C LEU A 286 20.05 10.20 12.74
N THR A 287 18.77 10.54 12.93
CA THR A 287 17.74 10.27 11.90
C THR A 287 18.02 11.05 10.61
N ALA A 288 18.49 12.29 10.73
CA ALA A 288 18.94 13.10 9.60
C ALA A 288 20.16 12.47 8.90
N ALA A 289 21.14 11.99 9.66
CA ALA A 289 22.32 11.31 9.12
C ALA A 289 21.95 10.03 8.34
N VAL A 290 20.98 9.24 8.83
CA VAL A 290 20.46 8.08 8.10
C VAL A 290 19.86 8.49 6.76
N THR A 291 19.07 9.57 6.75
CA THR A 291 18.43 10.08 5.54
C THR A 291 19.45 10.63 4.53
N GLU A 292 20.50 11.31 5.01
CA GLU A 292 21.55 11.88 4.16
C GLU A 292 22.52 10.81 3.61
N ALA A 293 22.73 9.72 4.34
CA ALA A 293 23.62 8.63 3.92
C ALA A 293 23.11 7.88 2.67
N ASP A 294 21.82 7.99 2.33
CA ASP A 294 21.20 7.41 1.14
C ASP A 294 21.46 5.89 1.01
N VAL A 295 21.26 5.16 2.12
CA VAL A 295 21.50 3.71 2.19
C VAL A 295 20.31 2.87 1.73
N ALA A 296 19.25 3.49 1.22
CA ALA A 296 17.95 2.85 0.99
C ALA A 296 17.99 1.69 -0.04
N GLU A 297 18.95 1.70 -0.97
CA GLU A 297 19.11 0.62 -1.95
C GLU A 297 19.75 -0.65 -1.35
N HIS A 298 20.37 -0.54 -0.17
CA HIS A 298 21.22 -1.57 0.46
C HIS A 298 20.71 -2.05 1.83
N VAL A 299 19.54 -1.57 2.26
CA VAL A 299 18.91 -1.98 3.52
C VAL A 299 17.43 -2.23 3.32
N ASP A 300 16.86 -3.09 4.17
CA ASP A 300 15.42 -3.35 4.16
C ASP A 300 14.61 -2.09 4.49
N ALA A 301 13.49 -1.89 3.78
CA ALA A 301 12.59 -0.75 3.98
C ALA A 301 12.05 -0.64 5.41
N ASP A 302 11.88 -1.78 6.10
CA ASP A 302 11.42 -1.85 7.49
C ASP A 302 12.33 -1.03 8.43
N TYR A 303 13.64 -0.98 8.16
CA TYR A 303 14.56 -0.18 8.96
C TYR A 303 14.35 1.33 8.77
N LEU A 304 14.07 1.78 7.55
CA LEU A 304 13.80 3.19 7.26
C LEU A 304 12.46 3.63 7.84
N ASP A 305 11.44 2.76 7.77
CA ASP A 305 10.13 2.99 8.39
C ASP A 305 10.26 3.14 9.93
N ASP A 306 11.11 2.33 10.56
CA ASP A 306 11.41 2.44 11.98
C ASP A 306 12.09 3.77 12.32
N VAL A 307 13.06 4.23 11.51
CA VAL A 307 13.71 5.55 11.70
C VAL A 307 12.70 6.69 11.59
N SER A 308 11.82 6.68 10.57
CA SER A 308 10.79 7.71 10.41
C SER A 308 9.75 7.68 11.55
N ARG A 309 9.39 6.49 12.06
CA ARG A 309 8.51 6.36 13.23
C ARG A 309 9.16 6.95 14.48
N ILE A 310 10.45 6.70 14.69
CA ILE A 310 11.21 7.26 15.80
C ILE A 310 11.30 8.78 15.68
N GLU A 311 11.63 9.30 14.50
CA GLU A 311 11.67 10.75 14.23
C GLU A 311 10.33 11.40 14.58
N SER A 312 9.21 10.87 14.07
CA SER A 312 7.88 11.41 14.39
C SER A 312 7.52 11.31 15.88
N THR A 313 8.03 10.31 16.59
CA THR A 313 7.80 10.14 18.02
C THR A 313 8.56 11.22 18.81
N VAL A 314 9.82 11.45 18.46
CA VAL A 314 10.72 12.42 19.10
C VAL A 314 10.35 13.86 18.75
N ASP A 315 9.91 14.11 17.52
CA ASP A 315 9.47 15.44 17.09
C ASP A 315 8.20 15.88 17.83
N GLY A 316 7.34 14.94 18.22
CA GLY A 316 6.15 15.18 19.02
C GLY A 316 6.37 15.31 20.54
N MET A 317 7.62 15.14 21.01
CA MET A 317 7.97 15.37 22.41
C MET A 317 8.30 16.86 22.61
N ASP A 318 7.44 17.57 23.32
CA ASP A 318 7.54 19.02 23.57
C ASP A 318 7.85 19.35 25.04
N SER A 319 7.89 18.36 25.93
CA SER A 319 8.08 18.56 27.36
C SER A 319 9.44 18.08 27.83
N ALA A 320 10.14 18.94 28.58
CA ALA A 320 11.40 18.58 29.22
C ALA A 320 11.28 17.41 30.22
N LEU A 321 10.07 17.14 30.70
CA LEU A 321 9.79 16.01 31.60
C LEU A 321 9.79 14.66 30.86
N ASP A 322 9.73 14.68 29.52
CA ASP A 322 9.78 13.48 28.67
C ASP A 322 11.22 12.98 28.45
N LEU A 323 12.21 13.59 29.11
CA LEU A 323 13.62 13.19 29.00
C LEU A 323 13.84 11.70 29.26
N THR A 324 13.12 11.13 30.23
CA THR A 324 13.19 9.68 30.51
C THR A 324 12.56 8.87 29.38
N GLU A 325 11.49 9.36 28.76
CA GLU A 325 10.85 8.69 27.63
C GLU A 325 11.75 8.67 26.40
N LEU A 326 12.57 9.72 26.21
CA LEU A 326 13.50 9.85 25.09
C LEU A 326 14.62 8.81 25.07
N SER A 327 14.95 8.21 26.23
CA SER A 327 15.91 7.11 26.34
C SER A 327 15.53 5.88 25.49
N ARG A 328 14.22 5.64 25.30
CA ARG A 328 13.71 4.50 24.54
C ARG A 328 13.85 4.72 23.03
N PRO A 329 13.34 5.81 22.42
CA PRO A 329 13.62 6.16 21.03
C PRO A 329 15.12 6.21 20.72
N ARG A 330 15.95 6.76 21.61
CA ARG A 330 17.41 6.79 21.46
C ARG A 330 18.01 5.40 21.35
N SER A 331 17.64 4.50 22.26
CA SER A 331 18.13 3.11 22.28
C SER A 331 17.65 2.30 21.08
N GLU A 332 16.39 2.51 20.68
CA GLU A 332 15.78 1.87 19.51
C GLU A 332 16.47 2.31 18.22
N LEU A 333 16.71 3.62 18.06
CA LEU A 333 17.42 4.18 16.90
C LEU A 333 18.84 3.65 16.79
N ARG A 334 19.59 3.66 17.90
CA ARG A 334 20.95 3.11 17.96
C ARG A 334 20.98 1.68 17.43
N ARG A 335 20.04 0.84 17.91
CA ARG A 335 19.94 -0.55 17.51
C ARG A 335 19.62 -0.68 16.01
N THR A 336 18.63 0.05 15.52
CA THR A 336 18.26 0.06 14.10
C THR A 336 19.44 0.46 13.22
N CYS A 337 20.17 1.50 13.58
CA CYS A 337 21.37 1.95 12.89
C CYS A 337 22.48 0.87 12.87
N VAL A 338 22.71 0.16 13.98
CA VAL A 338 23.66 -0.96 14.03
C VAL A 338 23.20 -2.12 13.13
N ASP A 339 21.92 -2.45 13.15
CA ASP A 339 21.33 -3.53 12.34
C ASP A 339 21.41 -3.20 10.82
N MET A 340 21.29 -1.93 10.42
CA MET A 340 21.53 -1.46 9.06
C MET A 340 22.98 -1.72 8.61
N ILE A 341 23.97 -1.30 9.40
CA ILE A 341 25.40 -1.53 9.11
C ILE A 341 25.69 -3.04 9.01
N ALA A 342 25.17 -3.83 9.95
CA ALA A 342 25.34 -5.28 9.93
C ALA A 342 24.70 -5.94 8.70
N THR A 343 23.68 -5.34 8.11
CA THR A 343 23.07 -5.80 6.86
C THR A 343 23.96 -5.48 5.67
N MET A 344 24.40 -4.22 5.57
CA MET A 344 25.32 -3.78 4.52
C MET A 344 26.64 -4.57 4.53
N GLU A 345 27.24 -4.83 5.69
CA GLU A 345 28.44 -5.68 5.81
C GLU A 345 28.20 -7.11 5.28
N ARG A 346 27.04 -7.71 5.61
CA ARG A 346 26.69 -9.07 5.17
C ARG A 346 26.49 -9.15 3.66
N GLU A 347 25.83 -8.15 3.08
CA GLU A 347 25.63 -8.04 1.64
C GLU A 347 26.96 -7.85 0.91
N LEU A 348 27.81 -6.93 1.38
CA LEU A 348 29.12 -6.69 0.80
C LEU A 348 29.98 -7.96 0.85
N ALA A 349 29.98 -8.65 1.99
CA ALA A 349 30.69 -9.90 2.14
C ALA A 349 30.13 -11.01 1.23
N ALA A 350 28.84 -10.98 0.87
CA ALA A 350 28.25 -11.92 -0.08
C ALA A 350 28.70 -11.61 -1.52
N ASP A 351 28.60 -10.36 -1.94
CA ASP A 351 29.01 -9.91 -3.28
C ASP A 351 30.50 -10.14 -3.52
N VAL A 352 31.33 -9.80 -2.53
CA VAL A 352 32.78 -10.05 -2.60
C VAL A 352 33.09 -11.54 -2.67
N ARG A 353 32.32 -12.39 -1.97
CA ARG A 353 32.49 -13.85 -2.09
C ARG A 353 32.17 -14.34 -3.50
N THR A 354 31.12 -13.83 -4.13
CA THR A 354 30.80 -14.11 -5.54
C THR A 354 31.97 -13.70 -6.44
N LEU A 355 32.48 -12.48 -6.28
CA LEU A 355 33.59 -11.94 -7.07
C LEU A 355 34.92 -12.69 -6.85
N ARG A 356 35.24 -13.09 -5.62
CA ARG A 356 36.46 -13.87 -5.28
C ARG A 356 36.44 -15.27 -5.88
N ASN A 357 35.25 -15.87 -6.03
CA ASN A 357 35.09 -17.22 -6.58
C ASN A 357 35.07 -17.24 -8.11
N ALA A 358 34.85 -16.10 -8.76
CA ALA A 358 34.79 -15.98 -10.20
C ALA A 358 36.19 -15.81 -10.82
N ASP A 359 36.38 -16.34 -12.03
CA ASP A 359 37.60 -16.12 -12.82
C ASP A 359 37.54 -14.75 -13.51
N LEU A 360 38.01 -13.71 -12.80
CA LEU A 360 37.92 -12.31 -13.24
C LEU A 360 39.18 -11.88 -14.02
N PRO A 361 39.01 -11.24 -15.20
CA PRO A 361 40.13 -10.64 -15.91
C PRO A 361 40.86 -9.58 -15.08
N SER A 362 42.17 -9.44 -15.30
CA SER A 362 42.99 -8.47 -14.56
C SER A 362 42.46 -7.04 -14.72
N GLY A 363 42.29 -6.33 -13.60
CA GLY A 363 41.81 -4.94 -13.58
C GLY A 363 40.31 -4.76 -13.81
N TYR A 364 39.50 -5.83 -13.79
CA TYR A 364 38.03 -5.73 -13.85
C TYR A 364 37.41 -5.30 -12.50
N TYR A 365 37.95 -5.80 -11.40
CA TYR A 365 37.51 -5.51 -10.04
C TYR A 365 38.72 -5.25 -9.14
N THR A 366 38.60 -4.26 -8.26
CA THR A 366 39.53 -4.03 -7.16
C THR A 366 38.72 -4.11 -5.89
N GLU A 367 39.11 -5.02 -5.00
CA GLU A 367 38.41 -5.23 -3.74
C GLU A 367 38.48 -3.97 -2.86
N PRO A 368 37.34 -3.46 -2.37
CA PRO A 368 37.30 -2.35 -1.43
C PRO A 368 38.07 -2.69 -0.14
N ALA A 369 38.74 -1.70 0.45
CA ALA A 369 39.52 -1.90 1.68
C ALA A 369 38.64 -2.30 2.89
N VAL A 370 37.35 -1.98 2.84
CA VAL A 370 36.39 -2.13 3.95
C VAL A 370 35.83 -3.53 4.13
N VAL A 371 36.15 -4.47 3.23
CA VAL A 371 35.57 -5.83 3.19
C VAL A 371 35.90 -6.68 4.43
N ASP A 372 37.08 -6.49 5.01
CA ASP A 372 37.56 -7.26 6.16
C ASP A 372 37.48 -6.47 7.49
N GLU A 373 36.88 -5.27 7.47
CA GLU A 373 36.66 -4.46 8.66
C GLU A 373 35.47 -4.99 9.48
N GLN A 374 35.46 -4.69 10.79
CA GLN A 374 34.41 -5.11 11.73
C GLN A 374 33.70 -3.88 12.30
N PHE A 375 32.95 -3.18 11.46
CA PHE A 375 32.34 -1.90 11.82
C PHE A 375 31.26 -2.04 12.89
N VAL A 376 30.52 -3.14 12.90
CA VAL A 376 29.52 -3.41 13.95
C VAL A 376 30.16 -3.47 15.33
N ASP A 377 31.31 -4.12 15.46
CA ASP A 377 32.03 -4.20 16.73
C ASP A 377 32.57 -2.82 17.13
N GLU A 378 33.12 -2.07 16.17
CA GLU A 378 33.62 -0.71 16.39
C GLU A 378 32.53 0.26 16.87
N ILE A 379 31.39 0.32 16.17
CA ILE A 379 30.28 1.23 16.51
C ILE A 379 29.68 0.87 17.88
N ASN A 380 29.65 -0.42 18.25
CA ASN A 380 29.10 -0.85 19.53
C ASN A 380 29.94 -0.39 20.73
N GLU A 381 31.23 -0.12 20.55
CA GLU A 381 32.13 0.38 21.60
C GLU A 381 31.95 1.89 21.91
N ILE A 382 31.20 2.62 21.07
CA ILE A 382 31.02 4.08 21.21
C ILE A 382 29.83 4.39 22.13
N ASP A 383 30.09 4.88 23.34
CA ASP A 383 29.02 5.25 24.29
C ASP A 383 28.40 6.63 24.01
N ASP A 384 29.21 7.58 23.52
CA ASP A 384 28.76 8.93 23.21
C ASP A 384 27.88 8.94 21.95
N PHE A 385 26.69 9.52 22.04
CA PHE A 385 25.71 9.45 20.96
C PHE A 385 26.06 10.36 19.77
N GLY A 386 26.74 11.47 20.01
CA GLY A 386 27.21 12.35 18.95
C GLY A 386 28.34 11.69 18.16
N GLU A 387 29.33 11.13 18.86
CA GLU A 387 30.41 10.36 18.26
C GLU A 387 29.89 9.13 17.50
N PHE A 388 28.90 8.43 18.08
CA PHE A 388 28.22 7.31 17.41
C PHE A 388 27.61 7.77 16.08
N THR A 389 26.94 8.92 16.07
CA THR A 389 26.27 9.45 14.88
C THR A 389 27.25 9.78 13.77
N GLU A 390 28.34 10.50 14.09
CA GLU A 390 29.39 10.84 13.13
C GLU A 390 30.07 9.59 12.57
N ARG A 391 30.37 8.62 13.45
CA ARG A 391 31.04 7.38 13.03
C ARG A 391 30.13 6.49 12.20
N TRP A 392 28.85 6.35 12.57
CA TRP A 392 27.85 5.62 11.80
C TRP A 392 27.72 6.19 10.39
N ALA A 393 27.59 7.52 10.25
CA ALA A 393 27.45 8.15 8.93
C ALA A 393 28.67 7.92 8.03
N THR A 394 29.87 7.96 8.61
CA THR A 394 31.12 7.66 7.89
C THR A 394 31.13 6.23 7.36
N ILE A 395 30.80 5.26 8.22
CA ILE A 395 30.79 3.83 7.88
C ILE A 395 29.70 3.52 6.86
N ALA A 396 28.50 4.09 7.03
CA ALA A 396 27.39 3.93 6.09
C ALA A 396 27.77 4.39 4.69
N ALA A 397 28.45 5.54 4.57
CA ALA A 397 28.94 6.04 3.28
C ALA A 397 30.01 5.13 2.67
N GLU A 398 30.98 4.68 3.48
CA GLU A 398 32.03 3.75 3.04
C GLU A 398 31.47 2.41 2.56
N LEU A 399 30.50 1.84 3.28
CA LEU A 399 29.83 0.59 2.91
C LEU A 399 28.93 0.75 1.68
N ARG A 400 28.18 1.85 1.57
CA ARG A 400 27.35 2.14 0.39
C ARG A 400 28.21 2.20 -0.88
N ASP A 401 29.29 2.98 -0.85
CA ASP A 401 30.18 3.12 -2.02
C ASP A 401 30.83 1.78 -2.40
N ALA A 402 31.17 0.95 -1.40
CA ALA A 402 31.70 -0.39 -1.61
C ALA A 402 30.66 -1.35 -2.19
N LEU A 403 29.41 -1.30 -1.70
CA LEU A 403 28.28 -2.09 -2.17
C LEU A 403 27.88 -1.72 -3.60
N ASP A 404 27.74 -0.42 -3.92
CA ASP A 404 27.43 0.04 -5.29
C ASP A 404 28.43 -0.55 -6.30
N THR A 405 29.70 -0.58 -5.92
CA THR A 405 30.79 -1.12 -6.73
C THR A 405 30.75 -2.66 -6.81
N ALA A 406 30.53 -3.33 -5.69
CA ALA A 406 30.58 -4.79 -5.59
C ALA A 406 29.31 -5.44 -6.14
N SER A 407 28.13 -4.98 -5.74
CA SER A 407 26.81 -5.50 -6.11
C SER A 407 26.60 -5.49 -7.62
N THR A 408 26.89 -4.36 -8.28
CA THR A 408 26.80 -4.28 -9.75
C THR A 408 27.67 -5.34 -10.43
N LYS A 409 28.91 -5.52 -9.98
CA LYS A 409 29.84 -6.48 -10.59
C LYS A 409 29.49 -7.93 -10.22
N ALA A 410 29.05 -8.18 -9.00
CA ALA A 410 28.64 -9.50 -8.55
C ALA A 410 27.38 -9.95 -9.32
N ALA A 411 26.40 -9.08 -9.49
CA ALA A 411 25.22 -9.33 -10.31
C ALA A 411 25.57 -9.62 -11.79
N VAL A 412 26.52 -8.87 -12.36
CA VAL A 412 27.02 -9.14 -13.72
C VAL A 412 27.65 -10.51 -13.82
N ILE A 413 28.42 -10.93 -12.81
CA ILE A 413 29.09 -12.23 -12.77
C ILE A 413 28.09 -13.38 -12.59
N ASP A 414 27.14 -13.24 -11.67
CA ASP A 414 26.14 -14.27 -11.41
C ASP A 414 25.24 -14.51 -12.64
N ALA A 415 24.93 -13.47 -13.40
CA ALA A 415 24.12 -13.56 -14.62
C ALA A 415 24.95 -13.68 -15.91
N TYR A 416 26.28 -13.73 -15.83
CA TYR A 416 27.13 -13.59 -17.01
C TYR A 416 26.90 -14.71 -18.02
N ASP A 417 26.83 -15.96 -17.56
CA ASP A 417 26.74 -17.13 -18.43
C ASP A 417 25.44 -17.12 -19.26
N ASP A 418 24.34 -16.63 -18.68
CA ASP A 418 23.05 -16.50 -19.37
C ASP A 418 23.08 -15.41 -20.47
N VAL A 419 23.86 -14.34 -20.25
CA VAL A 419 23.95 -13.19 -21.17
C VAL A 419 25.03 -13.41 -22.23
N ALA A 420 26.11 -14.11 -21.89
CA ALA A 420 27.24 -14.36 -22.78
C ALA A 420 26.80 -15.12 -24.05
N GLU A 421 25.90 -16.10 -23.92
CA GLU A 421 25.34 -16.83 -25.06
C GLU A 421 24.54 -15.91 -25.99
N THR A 422 23.82 -14.94 -25.43
CA THR A 422 23.09 -13.92 -26.20
C THR A 422 24.07 -12.99 -26.94
N ILE A 423 25.12 -12.52 -26.25
CA ILE A 423 26.17 -11.67 -26.87
C ILE A 423 26.85 -12.42 -28.01
N GLU A 424 27.20 -13.69 -27.83
CA GLU A 424 27.86 -14.50 -28.85
C GLU A 424 26.95 -14.70 -30.07
N THR A 425 25.68 -15.03 -29.84
CA THR A 425 24.67 -15.18 -30.90
C THR A 425 24.50 -13.89 -31.71
N GLU A 426 24.39 -12.74 -31.05
CA GLU A 426 24.21 -11.45 -31.72
C GLU A 426 25.49 -11.05 -32.49
N LEU A 427 26.69 -11.30 -31.94
CA LEU A 427 27.96 -11.11 -32.65
C LEU A 427 28.09 -12.02 -33.89
N GLU A 428 27.56 -13.25 -33.83
CA GLU A 428 27.56 -14.18 -34.97
C GLU A 428 26.59 -13.76 -36.07
N GLN A 429 25.39 -13.30 -35.71
CA GLN A 429 24.35 -12.95 -36.68
C GLN A 429 24.52 -11.56 -37.29
N HIS A 430 25.02 -10.60 -36.51
CA HIS A 430 25.02 -9.19 -36.90
C HIS A 430 26.42 -8.55 -36.91
N GLY A 431 27.44 -9.25 -36.41
CA GLY A 431 28.82 -8.74 -36.35
C GLY A 431 29.05 -7.64 -35.31
N GLU A 432 27.98 -7.11 -34.70
CA GLU A 432 28.01 -6.12 -33.63
C GLU A 432 26.85 -6.30 -32.63
N VAL A 433 27.08 -5.92 -31.36
CA VAL A 433 26.08 -5.98 -30.28
C VAL A 433 26.05 -4.65 -29.54
N THR A 434 24.88 -4.03 -29.48
CA THR A 434 24.65 -2.80 -28.69
C THR A 434 24.08 -3.14 -27.32
N GLY A 435 24.23 -2.22 -26.36
CA GLY A 435 23.64 -2.38 -25.03
C GLY A 435 22.11 -2.58 -25.04
N ASP A 436 21.40 -1.96 -25.98
CA ASP A 436 19.94 -2.07 -26.12
C ASP A 436 19.48 -3.45 -26.61
N ALA A 437 20.38 -4.25 -27.21
CA ALA A 437 20.09 -5.61 -27.66
C ALA A 437 20.07 -6.61 -26.50
N LEU A 438 20.63 -6.25 -25.34
CA LEU A 438 20.71 -7.14 -24.18
C LEU A 438 19.53 -6.88 -23.22
N PRO A 439 18.81 -7.93 -22.77
CA PRO A 439 17.67 -7.79 -21.86
C PRO A 439 18.11 -7.60 -20.40
N VAL A 440 19.14 -6.78 -20.16
CA VAL A 440 19.75 -6.58 -18.85
C VAL A 440 20.01 -5.11 -18.55
N ARG A 441 20.11 -4.79 -17.26
CA ARG A 441 20.61 -3.48 -16.81
C ARG A 441 22.14 -3.50 -16.84
N HIS A 442 22.76 -2.33 -17.01
CA HIS A 442 24.22 -2.19 -17.07
C HIS A 442 24.88 -3.04 -18.17
N ALA A 443 24.28 -3.05 -19.36
CA ALA A 443 24.76 -3.82 -20.52
C ALA A 443 26.23 -3.51 -20.87
N ASP A 444 26.70 -2.28 -20.59
CA ASP A 444 28.10 -1.87 -20.72
C ASP A 444 29.06 -2.75 -19.89
N GLN A 445 28.66 -3.19 -18.69
CA GLN A 445 29.48 -4.05 -17.83
C GLN A 445 29.56 -5.48 -18.37
N PHE A 446 28.46 -6.01 -18.93
CA PHE A 446 28.43 -7.32 -19.57
C PHE A 446 29.29 -7.34 -20.84
N LEU A 447 29.11 -6.36 -21.73
CA LEU A 447 29.91 -6.21 -22.95
C LEU A 447 31.40 -5.98 -22.64
N GLY A 448 31.70 -5.12 -21.65
CA GLY A 448 33.07 -4.87 -21.21
C GLY A 448 33.75 -6.08 -20.58
N LEU A 449 33.00 -6.93 -19.86
CA LEU A 449 33.50 -8.21 -19.35
C LEU A 449 33.75 -9.21 -20.49
N TYR A 450 32.85 -9.29 -21.46
CA TYR A 450 33.00 -10.13 -22.65
C TYR A 450 34.24 -9.76 -23.47
N PHE A 451 34.46 -8.46 -23.71
CA PHE A 451 35.66 -7.94 -24.36
C PHE A 451 36.95 -8.38 -23.65
N ARG A 452 37.01 -8.27 -22.33
CA ARG A 452 38.21 -8.65 -21.56
C ARG A 452 38.48 -10.16 -21.53
N ARG A 453 37.46 -10.98 -21.80
CA ARG A 453 37.57 -12.44 -21.88
C ARG A 453 37.90 -12.92 -23.31
N ASN A 454 37.66 -12.09 -24.32
CA ASN A 454 37.76 -12.48 -25.73
C ASN A 454 38.57 -11.45 -26.55
N ASP A 455 39.79 -11.81 -26.94
CA ASP A 455 40.69 -10.94 -27.71
C ASP A 455 40.23 -10.64 -29.15
N SER A 456 39.17 -11.31 -29.63
CA SER A 456 38.66 -11.23 -31.01
C SER A 456 37.61 -10.14 -31.23
N VAL A 457 37.31 -9.35 -30.21
CA VAL A 457 36.29 -8.28 -30.26
C VAL A 457 36.87 -6.93 -29.85
N GLU A 458 36.28 -5.85 -30.35
CA GLU A 458 36.56 -4.46 -29.99
C GLU A 458 35.36 -3.89 -29.22
N PHE A 459 35.61 -3.14 -28.14
CA PHE A 459 34.58 -2.52 -27.31
C PHE A 459 34.71 -1.00 -27.30
N ASP A 460 33.63 -0.31 -27.63
CA ASP A 460 33.48 1.13 -27.42
C ASP A 460 32.68 1.37 -26.11
N PRO A 461 33.30 1.95 -25.07
CA PRO A 461 32.62 2.23 -23.81
C PRO A 461 31.73 3.49 -23.86
N ASP A 462 31.97 4.44 -24.79
CA ASP A 462 31.19 5.68 -24.88
C ASP A 462 29.82 5.44 -25.53
N THR A 463 29.75 4.42 -26.40
CA THR A 463 28.52 3.87 -26.97
C THR A 463 28.60 2.36 -26.77
N PRO A 464 27.91 1.76 -25.78
CA PRO A 464 28.14 0.37 -25.34
C PRO A 464 27.92 -0.61 -26.49
N LEU A 465 28.98 -0.84 -27.26
CA LEU A 465 28.98 -1.48 -28.56
C LEU A 465 30.18 -2.41 -28.62
N LEU A 466 29.91 -3.65 -28.94
CA LEU A 466 30.90 -4.70 -29.11
C LEU A 466 30.92 -5.11 -30.58
N ARG A 467 32.10 -5.14 -31.22
CA ARG A 467 32.27 -5.55 -32.61
C ARG A 467 33.27 -6.69 -32.72
N ARG A 468 33.12 -7.58 -33.69
CA ARG A 468 34.22 -8.48 -34.07
C ARG A 468 35.37 -7.63 -34.64
N GLY A 469 36.60 -7.81 -34.16
CA GLY A 469 37.78 -7.04 -34.60
C GLY A 469 38.09 -7.22 -36.10
N THR A 470 39.11 -6.52 -36.62
CA THR A 470 39.43 -6.44 -38.07
C THR A 470 39.38 -7.81 -38.75
N VAL A 471 38.29 -8.07 -39.48
CA VAL A 471 38.07 -9.35 -40.16
C VAL A 471 38.93 -9.38 -41.41
N GLU A 472 39.68 -10.46 -41.61
CA GLU A 472 40.43 -10.68 -42.83
C GLU A 472 39.42 -10.78 -43.98
N THR A 473 39.51 -9.85 -44.94
CA THR A 473 38.64 -9.82 -46.12
C THR A 473 39.40 -10.29 -47.36
N HIS A 474 38.67 -10.94 -48.27
CA HIS A 474 39.19 -11.52 -49.49
C HIS A 474 38.35 -11.09 -50.71
N GLU A 475 38.95 -11.17 -51.89
CA GLU A 475 38.27 -10.91 -53.16
C GLU A 475 37.70 -12.21 -53.74
N LEU A 476 36.44 -12.20 -54.16
CA LEU A 476 35.79 -13.29 -54.90
C LEU A 476 35.59 -12.88 -56.36
N THR A 477 36.25 -13.57 -57.29
CA THR A 477 35.98 -13.43 -58.73
C THR A 477 35.11 -14.58 -59.22
N ILE A 478 34.02 -14.27 -59.90
CA ILE A 478 33.06 -15.23 -60.43
C ILE A 478 33.01 -15.11 -61.95
N ASP A 479 33.45 -16.16 -62.64
CA ASP A 479 33.32 -16.30 -64.08
C ASP A 479 32.03 -17.06 -64.41
N ILE A 480 31.13 -16.45 -65.19
CA ILE A 480 29.93 -17.11 -65.68
C ILE A 480 30.09 -17.48 -67.15
N THR A 481 29.56 -18.63 -67.55
CA THR A 481 29.50 -19.08 -68.95
C THR A 481 28.16 -19.77 -69.22
N TYR A 482 27.57 -19.55 -70.39
CA TYR A 482 26.41 -20.27 -70.91
C TYR A 482 26.88 -21.28 -71.96
N ASP A 483 26.30 -22.49 -71.94
CA ASP A 483 26.63 -23.56 -72.87
C ASP A 483 26.39 -23.20 -74.35
N ARG A 484 25.51 -22.24 -74.63
CA ARG A 484 25.19 -21.69 -75.96
C ARG A 484 25.09 -20.17 -75.95
N GLY A 485 25.65 -19.56 -77.00
CA GLY A 485 25.50 -18.12 -77.24
C GLY A 485 24.08 -17.75 -77.68
N GLY A 486 23.60 -16.59 -77.25
CA GLY A 486 22.26 -16.09 -77.60
C GLY A 486 22.12 -14.57 -77.51
N GLU A 487 20.91 -14.12 -77.19
CA GLU A 487 20.63 -12.71 -76.88
C GLU A 487 21.42 -12.26 -75.63
N THR A 488 21.51 -10.94 -75.43
CA THR A 488 22.16 -10.42 -74.22
C THR A 488 21.26 -10.70 -73.01
N ARG A 489 21.82 -11.33 -71.98
CA ARG A 489 21.17 -11.73 -70.73
C ARG A 489 21.81 -11.03 -69.54
N THR A 490 21.08 -10.92 -68.44
CA THR A 490 21.58 -10.35 -67.18
C THR A 490 21.57 -11.44 -66.11
N ALA A 491 22.74 -12.04 -65.84
CA ALA A 491 22.87 -12.97 -64.74
C ALA A 491 22.97 -12.20 -63.41
N THR A 492 22.31 -12.68 -62.36
CA THR A 492 22.41 -12.13 -61.01
C THR A 492 23.09 -13.14 -60.11
N ILE A 493 24.16 -12.75 -59.43
CA ILE A 493 24.86 -13.57 -58.46
C ILE A 493 24.65 -12.97 -57.08
N GLU A 494 24.16 -13.78 -56.17
CA GLU A 494 23.96 -13.46 -54.77
C GLU A 494 24.90 -14.35 -53.94
N LEU A 495 25.66 -13.73 -53.05
CA LEU A 495 26.50 -14.41 -52.07
C LEU A 495 25.89 -14.17 -50.70
N THR A 496 25.52 -15.24 -49.99
CA THR A 496 24.84 -15.15 -48.70
C THR A 496 25.50 -16.05 -47.66
N ASP A 497 25.63 -15.52 -46.45
CA ASP A 497 25.92 -16.23 -45.20
C ASP A 497 25.03 -15.63 -44.09
N SER A 498 25.00 -16.23 -42.90
CA SER A 498 24.08 -15.88 -41.79
C SER A 498 24.08 -14.42 -41.33
N GLY A 499 25.06 -13.60 -41.77
CA GLY A 499 25.12 -12.16 -41.49
C GLY A 499 25.70 -11.29 -42.63
N TYR A 500 25.91 -11.85 -43.84
CA TYR A 500 26.48 -11.13 -44.97
C TYR A 500 25.73 -11.49 -46.26
N THR A 501 25.24 -10.47 -46.97
CA THR A 501 24.60 -10.62 -48.29
C THR A 501 25.15 -9.60 -49.24
N GLU A 502 25.64 -10.04 -50.40
CA GLU A 502 26.08 -9.17 -51.47
C GLU A 502 25.53 -9.66 -52.81
N THR A 503 25.17 -8.73 -53.71
CA THR A 503 24.57 -9.07 -55.00
C THR A 503 25.27 -8.33 -56.13
N VAL A 504 25.64 -9.06 -57.18
CA VAL A 504 26.28 -8.51 -58.38
C VAL A 504 25.56 -9.00 -59.64
N THR A 505 25.45 -8.14 -60.65
CA THR A 505 24.83 -8.48 -61.93
C THR A 505 25.82 -8.41 -63.08
N ILE A 506 25.69 -9.34 -64.03
CA ILE A 506 26.57 -9.47 -65.19
C ILE A 506 25.72 -9.49 -66.46
N GLU A 507 25.93 -8.52 -67.34
CA GLU A 507 25.35 -8.55 -68.68
C GLU A 507 26.27 -9.31 -69.66
N THR A 508 25.80 -10.41 -70.24
CA THR A 508 26.57 -11.17 -71.24
C THR A 508 25.69 -11.92 -72.25
N ARG A 509 26.29 -12.28 -73.39
CA ARG A 509 25.69 -13.18 -74.40
C ARG A 509 26.13 -14.63 -74.28
N ILE A 510 27.28 -14.87 -73.64
CA ILE A 510 27.89 -16.21 -73.56
C ILE A 510 28.81 -16.38 -72.35
N ALA A 511 29.60 -15.37 -71.98
CA ALA A 511 30.49 -15.44 -70.83
C ALA A 511 30.77 -14.05 -70.25
N GLY A 512 30.90 -13.95 -68.93
CA GLY A 512 31.17 -12.70 -68.23
C GLY A 512 31.85 -12.94 -66.89
N THR A 513 32.36 -11.88 -66.27
CA THR A 513 33.09 -11.97 -65.00
C THR A 513 32.58 -10.87 -64.06
N ALA A 514 32.32 -11.23 -62.81
CA ALA A 514 32.08 -10.30 -61.71
C ALA A 514 33.14 -10.48 -60.63
N THR A 515 33.40 -9.39 -59.90
CA THR A 515 34.29 -9.40 -58.74
C THR A 515 33.55 -8.77 -57.57
N ILE A 516 33.53 -9.46 -56.44
CA ILE A 516 33.04 -8.97 -55.16
C ILE A 516 34.26 -8.74 -54.26
N THR A 517 34.44 -7.50 -53.81
CA THR A 517 35.54 -7.11 -52.93
C THR A 517 35.09 -7.10 -51.47
N ASP A 518 36.06 -7.21 -50.56
CA ASP A 518 35.85 -7.10 -49.11
C ASP A 518 34.93 -8.17 -48.49
N VAL A 519 34.98 -9.41 -48.99
CA VAL A 519 34.20 -10.53 -48.45
C VAL A 519 34.93 -11.14 -47.24
N PRO A 520 34.32 -11.24 -46.05
CA PRO A 520 34.95 -11.87 -44.89
C PRO A 520 35.40 -13.33 -45.15
N ALA A 521 36.38 -13.83 -44.41
CA ALA A 521 36.71 -15.25 -44.44
C ALA A 521 35.54 -16.09 -43.86
N GLY A 522 35.09 -17.10 -44.59
CA GLY A 522 33.89 -17.86 -44.21
C GLY A 522 33.41 -18.85 -45.26
N THR A 523 32.33 -19.56 -44.92
CA THR A 523 31.60 -20.42 -45.86
C THR A 523 30.34 -19.68 -46.29
N TYR A 524 30.14 -19.55 -47.60
CA TYR A 524 29.04 -18.80 -48.19
C TYR A 524 28.24 -19.69 -49.13
N THR A 525 26.94 -19.43 -49.21
CA THR A 525 26.09 -19.93 -50.29
C THR A 525 26.11 -18.93 -51.43
N LEU A 526 26.68 -19.33 -52.56
CA LEU A 526 26.58 -18.59 -53.82
C LEU A 526 25.36 -19.09 -54.59
N SER A 527 24.43 -18.20 -54.89
CA SER A 527 23.28 -18.43 -55.76
C SER A 527 23.42 -17.59 -57.02
N ALA A 528 23.34 -18.22 -58.19
CA ALA A 528 23.44 -17.55 -59.47
C ALA A 528 22.18 -17.79 -60.30
N ASP A 529 21.46 -16.71 -60.59
CA ASP A 529 20.32 -16.67 -61.48
C ASP A 529 20.78 -16.31 -62.90
N PRO A 530 20.48 -17.13 -63.93
CA PRO A 530 20.90 -16.89 -65.30
C PRO A 530 20.17 -15.73 -66.00
N GLY A 531 19.07 -15.20 -65.45
CA GLY A 531 18.26 -14.16 -66.06
C GLY A 531 17.54 -14.58 -67.35
N ASP A 532 17.49 -15.89 -67.63
CA ASP A 532 16.80 -16.52 -68.76
C ASP A 532 16.26 -17.87 -68.28
N GLU A 533 14.94 -18.05 -68.37
CA GLU A 533 14.21 -19.22 -67.86
C GLU A 533 14.59 -20.53 -68.55
N MET A 534 15.28 -20.48 -69.70
CA MET A 534 15.79 -21.67 -70.36
C MET A 534 16.99 -22.30 -69.63
N PHE A 535 17.60 -21.59 -68.67
CA PHE A 535 18.76 -22.05 -67.93
C PHE A 535 18.43 -22.24 -66.45
N GLY A 536 19.05 -23.24 -65.84
CA GLY A 536 18.89 -23.51 -64.41
C GLY A 536 19.63 -22.51 -63.53
N ARG A 537 19.05 -22.17 -62.37
CA ARG A 537 19.80 -21.53 -61.29
C ARG A 537 20.89 -22.47 -60.77
N VAL A 538 22.02 -21.90 -60.38
CA VAL A 538 23.13 -22.64 -59.79
C VAL A 538 23.33 -22.18 -58.36
N GLU A 539 23.21 -23.10 -57.41
CA GLU A 539 23.51 -22.85 -56.00
C GLU A 539 24.71 -23.69 -55.59
N ARG A 540 25.68 -23.07 -54.91
CA ARG A 540 26.92 -23.73 -54.50
C ARG A 540 27.47 -23.13 -53.22
N GLU A 541 27.91 -24.01 -52.32
CA GLU A 541 28.70 -23.62 -51.17
C GLU A 541 30.16 -23.32 -51.57
N ILE A 542 30.67 -22.15 -51.17
CA ILE A 542 32.04 -21.70 -51.41
C ILE A 542 32.68 -21.31 -50.09
N ARG A 543 33.89 -21.81 -49.85
CA ARG A 543 34.70 -21.45 -48.68
C ARG A 543 35.76 -20.44 -49.11
N LEU A 544 35.72 -19.24 -48.52
CA LEU A 544 36.70 -18.18 -48.74
C LEU A 544 37.69 -18.13 -47.56
N GLU A 545 38.93 -18.51 -47.84
CA GLU A 545 40.08 -18.35 -46.92
C GLU A 545 41.21 -17.53 -47.55
N GLU A 546 41.11 -17.27 -48.85
CA GLU A 546 42.03 -16.48 -49.67
C GLU A 546 41.28 -15.92 -50.89
N GLU A 547 41.94 -15.07 -51.68
CA GLU A 547 41.40 -14.61 -52.96
C GLU A 547 41.01 -15.81 -53.84
N THR A 548 39.72 -15.92 -54.16
CA THR A 548 39.15 -17.11 -54.79
C THR A 548 38.55 -16.77 -56.13
N THR A 549 38.82 -17.59 -57.15
CA THR A 549 38.11 -17.54 -58.44
C THR A 549 37.24 -18.79 -58.59
N THR A 550 35.96 -18.59 -58.86
CA THR A 550 34.99 -19.66 -59.11
C THR A 550 34.38 -19.51 -60.49
N SER A 551 33.99 -20.62 -61.10
CA SER A 551 33.33 -20.63 -62.41
C SER A 551 31.96 -21.27 -62.31
N ILE A 552 30.97 -20.63 -62.95
CA ILE A 552 29.58 -21.05 -63.00
C ILE A 552 29.23 -21.29 -64.46
N GLU A 553 28.75 -22.48 -64.76
CA GLU A 553 28.28 -22.86 -66.08
C GLU A 553 26.75 -23.01 -66.05
N PHE A 554 26.06 -22.15 -66.77
CA PHE A 554 24.62 -22.26 -66.99
C PHE A 554 24.37 -23.21 -68.17
N THR A 555 23.71 -24.32 -67.87
CA THR A 555 23.28 -25.33 -68.87
C THR A 555 21.80 -25.14 -69.18
N GLU A 556 21.44 -25.28 -70.45
CA GLU A 556 20.04 -25.23 -70.91
C GLU A 556 19.25 -26.38 -70.25
N GLN A 557 18.18 -26.06 -69.55
CA GLN A 557 17.28 -27.03 -68.93
C GLN A 557 16.18 -27.43 -69.92
N SER A 558 15.88 -28.72 -69.95
CA SER A 558 14.69 -29.23 -70.63
C SER A 558 13.42 -28.62 -70.03
N LEU A 559 12.34 -28.55 -70.81
CA LEU A 559 11.06 -28.02 -70.32
C LEU A 559 10.58 -28.77 -69.06
N ARG A 560 10.85 -30.08 -68.96
CA ARG A 560 10.59 -30.89 -67.78
C ARG A 560 11.33 -30.36 -66.55
N GLU A 561 12.63 -30.13 -66.66
CA GLU A 561 13.45 -29.63 -65.55
C GLU A 561 12.98 -28.24 -65.10
N GLN A 562 12.65 -27.36 -66.05
CA GLN A 562 12.15 -26.02 -65.74
C GLN A 562 10.84 -26.04 -64.95
N VAL A 563 9.85 -26.83 -65.39
CA VAL A 563 8.51 -26.81 -64.76
C VAL A 563 8.39 -27.69 -63.52
N CYS A 564 9.38 -28.55 -63.27
CA CYS A 564 9.45 -29.41 -62.09
C CYS A 564 10.39 -28.89 -60.99
N ALA A 565 11.16 -27.81 -61.24
CA ALA A 565 12.19 -27.31 -60.31
C ALA A 565 11.67 -27.05 -58.88
N ASP A 566 10.47 -26.47 -58.75
CA ASP A 566 9.87 -26.12 -57.45
C ASP A 566 8.84 -27.15 -56.94
N VAL A 567 8.79 -28.34 -57.54
CA VAL A 567 7.85 -29.40 -57.17
C VAL A 567 8.54 -30.41 -56.27
N GLU A 568 8.43 -30.23 -54.95
CA GLU A 568 8.97 -31.15 -53.93
C GLU A 568 8.31 -32.54 -53.94
N THR A 569 7.16 -32.68 -54.60
CA THR A 569 6.40 -33.92 -54.65
C THR A 569 6.94 -34.83 -55.76
N ASP A 570 7.15 -36.11 -55.45
CA ASP A 570 7.52 -37.12 -56.45
C ASP A 570 6.37 -37.36 -57.44
N ILE A 571 6.40 -36.63 -58.56
CA ILE A 571 5.39 -36.73 -59.62
C ILE A 571 5.40 -38.10 -60.29
N GLU A 572 6.55 -38.77 -60.38
CA GLU A 572 6.64 -40.12 -60.95
C GLU A 572 5.85 -41.13 -60.11
N ALA A 573 5.78 -40.94 -58.80
CA ALA A 573 4.99 -41.77 -57.90
C ALA A 573 3.47 -41.56 -58.04
N ILE A 574 3.02 -40.35 -58.37
CA ILE A 574 1.59 -39.99 -58.48
C ILE A 574 1.05 -40.20 -59.89
N LEU A 575 1.91 -40.11 -60.90
CA LEU A 575 1.53 -40.22 -62.30
C LEU A 575 0.69 -41.46 -62.63
N PRO A 576 0.95 -42.68 -62.10
CA PRO A 576 0.11 -43.85 -62.36
C PRO A 576 -1.37 -43.68 -61.98
N GLU A 577 -1.68 -42.86 -60.97
CA GLU A 577 -3.06 -42.61 -60.52
C GLU A 577 -3.79 -41.62 -61.44
N VAL A 578 -3.05 -40.63 -61.95
CA VAL A 578 -3.58 -39.53 -62.78
C VAL A 578 -3.62 -39.92 -64.27
N ARG A 579 -2.69 -40.77 -64.70
CA ARG A 579 -2.50 -41.22 -66.09
C ARG A 579 -3.77 -41.68 -66.81
N PRO A 580 -4.66 -42.53 -66.23
CA PRO A 580 -5.87 -42.96 -66.94
C PRO A 580 -6.78 -41.80 -67.34
N ARG A 581 -6.78 -40.72 -66.55
CA ARG A 581 -7.56 -39.52 -66.83
C ARG A 581 -6.90 -38.66 -67.92
N LEU A 582 -5.57 -38.53 -67.89
CA LEU A 582 -4.81 -37.83 -68.94
C LEU A 582 -4.96 -38.53 -70.29
N GLU A 583 -4.85 -39.86 -70.32
CA GLU A 583 -5.06 -40.67 -71.52
C GLU A 583 -6.48 -40.48 -72.07
N THR A 584 -7.50 -40.47 -71.20
CA THR A 584 -8.90 -40.19 -71.64
C THR A 584 -9.03 -38.79 -72.26
N LEU A 585 -8.47 -37.76 -71.61
CA LEU A 585 -8.54 -36.39 -72.13
C LEU A 585 -7.81 -36.26 -73.47
N PHE A 586 -6.66 -36.91 -73.61
CA PHE A 586 -5.89 -36.93 -74.84
C PHE A 586 -6.60 -37.69 -75.96
N GLU A 587 -7.24 -38.82 -75.66
CA GLU A 587 -8.06 -39.56 -76.64
C GLU A 587 -9.26 -38.75 -77.13
N ASP A 588 -9.85 -37.92 -76.27
CA ASP A 588 -11.03 -37.10 -76.59
C ASP A 588 -10.67 -35.85 -77.42
N GLU A 589 -9.61 -35.14 -77.06
CA GLU A 589 -9.27 -33.81 -77.64
C GLU A 589 -8.05 -33.82 -78.58
N GLY A 590 -7.21 -34.86 -78.56
CA GLY A 590 -5.97 -34.96 -79.36
C GLY A 590 -4.76 -34.24 -78.76
N TYR A 591 -4.94 -33.54 -77.64
CA TYR A 591 -3.88 -32.92 -76.84
C TYR A 591 -4.33 -32.81 -75.38
N VAL A 592 -3.39 -32.51 -74.49
CA VAL A 592 -3.70 -32.14 -73.10
C VAL A 592 -2.91 -30.90 -72.72
N SER A 593 -3.59 -29.89 -72.17
CA SER A 593 -2.98 -28.63 -71.74
C SER A 593 -3.21 -28.38 -70.26
N THR A 594 -2.32 -27.60 -69.63
CA THR A 594 -2.55 -27.06 -68.28
C THR A 594 -3.72 -26.09 -68.21
N ALA A 595 -4.20 -25.59 -69.36
CA ALA A 595 -5.44 -24.81 -69.45
C ALA A 595 -6.71 -25.68 -69.31
N THR A 596 -6.58 -27.01 -69.42
CA THR A 596 -7.67 -27.97 -69.22
C THR A 596 -7.84 -28.27 -67.73
N ASP A 597 -9.04 -28.69 -67.31
CA ASP A 597 -9.30 -29.09 -65.92
C ASP A 597 -8.64 -30.45 -65.61
N LEU A 598 -7.42 -30.39 -65.07
CA LEU A 598 -6.60 -31.56 -64.73
C LEU A 598 -6.86 -32.02 -63.29
N PRO A 599 -6.82 -33.34 -63.01
CA PRO A 599 -7.09 -33.90 -61.68
C PRO A 599 -5.90 -33.76 -60.72
N VAL A 600 -5.18 -32.65 -60.78
CA VAL A 600 -4.03 -32.30 -59.93
C VAL A 600 -4.09 -30.80 -59.60
N ARG A 601 -3.34 -30.35 -58.59
CA ARG A 601 -3.24 -28.91 -58.32
C ARG A 601 -2.63 -28.21 -59.53
N SER A 602 -3.12 -27.02 -59.86
CA SER A 602 -2.60 -26.21 -60.97
C SER A 602 -1.08 -25.97 -60.88
N SER A 603 -0.53 -25.88 -59.67
CA SER A 603 0.92 -25.77 -59.42
C SER A 603 1.72 -27.00 -59.82
N TYR A 604 1.11 -28.19 -59.88
CA TYR A 604 1.77 -29.44 -60.26
C TYR A 604 1.44 -29.85 -61.70
N ALA A 605 0.40 -29.28 -62.29
CA ALA A 605 -0.08 -29.63 -63.62
C ALA A 605 1.01 -29.54 -64.71
N PRO A 606 1.82 -28.46 -64.81
CA PRO A 606 2.93 -28.39 -65.76
C PRO A 606 3.92 -29.54 -65.63
N CYS A 607 4.37 -29.85 -64.41
CA CYS A 607 5.31 -30.93 -64.14
C CYS A 607 4.71 -32.32 -64.41
N VAL A 608 3.44 -32.55 -64.02
CA VAL A 608 2.72 -33.79 -64.32
C VAL A 608 2.65 -34.04 -65.82
N LEU A 609 2.32 -33.02 -66.61
CA LEU A 609 2.25 -33.14 -68.07
C LEU A 609 3.64 -33.37 -68.70
N ALA A 610 4.68 -32.67 -68.26
CA ALA A 610 6.02 -32.85 -68.79
C ALA A 610 6.60 -34.24 -68.46
N VAL A 611 6.39 -34.75 -67.23
CA VAL A 611 6.79 -36.11 -66.84
C VAL A 611 5.97 -37.17 -67.59
N TRP A 612 4.68 -36.91 -67.82
CA TRP A 612 3.82 -37.81 -68.58
C TRP A 612 4.24 -37.92 -70.06
N ALA A 613 4.54 -36.79 -70.70
CA ALA A 613 5.07 -36.75 -72.06
C ALA A 613 6.38 -37.56 -72.18
N ASP A 614 7.31 -37.36 -71.24
CA ASP A 614 8.59 -38.08 -71.21
C ASP A 614 8.46 -39.60 -71.00
N GLN A 615 7.39 -40.06 -70.32
CA GLN A 615 7.05 -41.48 -70.17
C GLN A 615 6.20 -42.06 -71.31
N THR A 616 5.85 -41.24 -72.30
CA THR A 616 5.06 -41.62 -73.47
C THR A 616 5.82 -41.27 -74.76
N SER A 617 5.18 -41.44 -75.91
CA SER A 617 5.73 -41.00 -77.20
C SER A 617 5.21 -39.63 -77.62
N TYR A 618 4.64 -38.86 -76.68
CA TYR A 618 4.09 -37.55 -76.94
C TYR A 618 5.16 -36.47 -76.72
N ASP A 619 5.07 -35.39 -77.48
CA ASP A 619 5.93 -34.23 -77.32
C ASP A 619 5.26 -33.21 -76.39
N VAL A 620 6.07 -32.34 -75.79
CA VAL A 620 5.61 -31.30 -74.87
C VAL A 620 6.22 -29.95 -75.24
N CYS A 621 5.38 -28.91 -75.26
CA CYS A 621 5.82 -27.53 -75.51
C CYS A 621 5.16 -26.54 -74.55
N ARG A 622 5.76 -25.34 -74.43
CA ARG A 622 5.18 -24.21 -73.72
C ARG A 622 4.52 -23.27 -74.72
N ASP A 623 3.23 -22.98 -74.54
CA ASP A 623 2.47 -21.98 -75.28
C ASP A 623 1.96 -20.91 -74.31
N GLY A 624 2.59 -19.73 -74.33
CA GLY A 624 2.41 -18.72 -73.29
C GLY A 624 2.75 -19.26 -71.90
N GLU A 625 1.79 -19.22 -70.97
CA GLU A 625 1.93 -19.80 -69.62
C GLU A 625 1.47 -21.27 -69.55
N ALA A 626 0.92 -21.82 -70.64
CA ALA A 626 0.40 -23.18 -70.67
C ALA A 626 1.46 -24.19 -71.13
N VAL A 627 1.44 -25.39 -70.53
CA VAL A 627 2.20 -26.54 -71.02
C VAL A 627 1.25 -27.46 -71.77
N VAL A 628 1.59 -27.80 -73.00
CA VAL A 628 0.78 -28.60 -73.92
C VAL A 628 1.52 -29.87 -74.28
N VAL A 629 0.86 -31.01 -74.09
CA VAL A 629 1.30 -32.33 -74.56
C VAL A 629 0.52 -32.67 -75.82
N TYR A 630 1.23 -33.00 -76.89
CA TYR A 630 0.65 -33.26 -78.22
C TYR A 630 1.33 -34.44 -78.91
N ASP A 631 0.65 -35.02 -79.91
CA ASP A 631 1.22 -36.06 -80.77
C ASP A 631 1.90 -35.40 -81.98
N ARG A 632 3.24 -35.45 -82.01
CA ARG A 632 4.04 -34.88 -83.10
C ARG A 632 3.78 -35.55 -84.45
N ASP A 633 3.56 -36.87 -84.48
CA ASP A 633 3.24 -37.59 -85.72
C ASP A 633 1.85 -37.18 -86.24
N GLN A 634 0.92 -36.84 -85.35
CA GLN A 634 -0.36 -36.27 -85.73
C GLN A 634 -0.21 -34.84 -86.28
N LEU A 635 0.53 -33.98 -85.58
CA LEU A 635 0.82 -32.62 -86.01
C LEU A 635 1.49 -32.59 -87.39
N GLU A 636 2.49 -33.45 -87.62
CA GLU A 636 3.18 -33.57 -88.91
C GLU A 636 2.21 -34.02 -90.03
N ARG A 637 1.31 -34.98 -89.74
CA ARG A 637 0.29 -35.42 -90.71
C ARG A 637 -0.72 -34.32 -91.04
N GLU A 638 -1.16 -33.56 -90.05
CA GLU A 638 -2.09 -32.43 -90.21
C GLU A 638 -1.44 -31.34 -91.08
N LEU A 639 -0.21 -30.93 -90.73
CA LEU A 639 0.56 -29.95 -91.51
C LEU A 639 0.87 -30.44 -92.93
N THR A 640 1.22 -31.72 -93.11
CA THR A 640 1.42 -32.33 -94.43
C THR A 640 0.13 -32.28 -95.26
N ASN A 641 -1.03 -32.55 -94.66
CA ASN A 641 -2.32 -32.48 -95.34
C ASN A 641 -2.68 -31.04 -95.73
N VAL A 642 -2.36 -30.06 -94.89
CA VAL A 642 -2.52 -28.64 -95.23
C VAL A 642 -1.65 -28.29 -96.44
N LEU A 643 -0.36 -28.63 -96.37
CA LEU A 643 0.61 -28.36 -97.44
C LEU A 643 0.26 -29.04 -98.77
N ARG A 644 -0.45 -30.18 -98.72
CA ARG A 644 -0.79 -30.97 -99.91
C ARG A 644 -2.14 -30.62 -100.53
N TYR A 645 -3.12 -30.22 -99.74
CA TYR A 645 -4.51 -30.12 -100.20
C TYR A 645 -5.15 -28.75 -99.99
N ASN A 646 -4.58 -27.89 -99.15
CA ASN A 646 -5.21 -26.63 -98.73
C ASN A 646 -4.40 -25.37 -99.09
N VAL A 647 -3.23 -25.53 -99.71
CA VAL A 647 -2.38 -24.42 -100.17
C VAL A 647 -1.93 -24.62 -101.61
N GLU A 648 -1.80 -23.52 -102.35
CA GLU A 648 -1.19 -23.46 -103.67
C GLU A 648 0.12 -22.66 -103.63
N SER A 649 0.96 -22.80 -104.66
CA SER A 649 2.18 -21.99 -104.80
C SER A 649 1.83 -20.49 -104.84
N GLY A 650 2.44 -19.71 -103.95
CA GLY A 650 2.19 -18.29 -103.75
C GLY A 650 1.35 -17.95 -102.51
N ASP A 651 0.78 -18.95 -101.82
CA ASP A 651 -0.01 -18.74 -100.62
C ASP A 651 0.85 -18.46 -99.38
N ARG A 652 0.27 -17.67 -98.46
CA ARG A 652 0.81 -17.40 -97.13
C ARG A 652 -0.26 -17.71 -96.09
N LEU A 653 0.09 -18.56 -95.13
CA LEU A 653 -0.77 -18.92 -94.00
C LEU A 653 -0.12 -18.48 -92.70
N ALA A 654 -0.85 -17.69 -91.91
CA ALA A 654 -0.40 -17.33 -90.56
C ALA A 654 -0.45 -18.56 -89.63
N PHE A 655 0.45 -18.62 -88.66
CA PHE A 655 0.45 -19.71 -87.66
C PHE A 655 -0.85 -19.75 -86.85
N ASP A 656 -1.39 -18.60 -86.46
CA ASP A 656 -2.69 -18.52 -85.77
C ASP A 656 -3.84 -19.10 -86.62
N GLU A 657 -3.77 -18.95 -87.95
CA GLU A 657 -4.77 -19.49 -88.87
C GLU A 657 -4.63 -21.00 -89.06
N LEU A 658 -3.39 -21.50 -89.04
CA LEU A 658 -3.10 -22.94 -89.03
C LEU A 658 -3.64 -23.59 -87.77
N GLU A 659 -3.31 -23.01 -86.62
CA GLU A 659 -3.75 -23.48 -85.31
C GLU A 659 -5.28 -23.54 -85.20
N GLN A 660 -5.99 -22.47 -85.58
CA GLN A 660 -7.44 -22.40 -85.43
C GLN A 660 -8.24 -23.31 -86.37
N ASN A 661 -7.75 -23.54 -87.60
CA ASN A 661 -8.56 -24.17 -88.64
C ASN A 661 -8.12 -25.59 -88.99
N PHE A 662 -6.86 -25.96 -88.70
CA PHE A 662 -6.26 -27.17 -89.23
C PHE A 662 -5.56 -28.05 -88.20
N LEU A 663 -5.08 -27.48 -87.09
CA LEU A 663 -4.37 -28.24 -86.06
C LEU A 663 -5.33 -28.66 -84.96
N SER A 664 -5.14 -29.89 -84.48
CA SER A 664 -5.86 -30.42 -83.33
C SER A 664 -5.31 -29.91 -82.00
N ALA A 665 -4.02 -29.58 -81.94
CA ALA A 665 -3.34 -29.11 -80.73
C ALA A 665 -2.92 -27.62 -80.86
N PRO A 666 -3.10 -26.82 -79.80
CA PRO A 666 -2.56 -25.46 -79.73
C PRO A 666 -1.05 -25.54 -79.50
N VAL A 667 -0.27 -25.30 -80.55
CA VAL A 667 1.20 -25.36 -80.51
C VAL A 667 1.81 -24.05 -81.01
N PRO A 668 2.89 -23.56 -80.38
CA PRO A 668 3.44 -22.25 -80.71
C PRO A 668 4.16 -22.30 -82.07
N GLY A 669 4.24 -21.14 -82.73
CA GLY A 669 4.88 -20.99 -84.04
C GLY A 669 6.28 -21.63 -84.21
N PRO A 670 7.19 -21.58 -83.22
CA PRO A 670 8.47 -22.29 -83.30
C PRO A 670 8.35 -23.81 -83.45
N VAL A 671 7.36 -24.44 -82.81
CA VAL A 671 7.09 -25.88 -82.94
C VAL A 671 6.54 -26.19 -84.33
N ILE A 672 5.59 -25.38 -84.83
CA ILE A 672 5.07 -25.51 -86.20
C ILE A 672 6.21 -25.39 -87.21
N ARG A 673 7.13 -24.44 -87.01
CA ARG A 673 8.32 -24.26 -87.86
C ARG A 673 9.22 -25.49 -87.86
N ASP A 674 9.57 -25.99 -86.67
CA ASP A 674 10.43 -27.17 -86.51
C ASP A 674 9.86 -28.40 -87.24
N VAL A 675 8.55 -28.64 -87.10
CA VAL A 675 7.88 -29.76 -87.78
C VAL A 675 7.86 -29.54 -89.30
N ILE A 676 7.56 -28.33 -89.78
CA ILE A 676 7.53 -28.03 -91.22
C ILE A 676 8.90 -28.16 -91.89
N GLU A 677 9.98 -27.79 -91.20
CA GLU A 677 11.35 -27.98 -91.71
C GLU A 677 11.68 -29.46 -91.95
N GLY A 678 11.00 -30.38 -91.25
CA GLY A 678 11.12 -31.82 -91.41
C GLY A 678 10.25 -32.45 -92.51
N ILE A 679 9.23 -31.74 -93.02
CA ILE A 679 8.26 -32.29 -93.98
C ILE A 679 8.80 -32.20 -95.43
N ASP A 680 8.78 -33.32 -96.15
CA ASP A 680 9.08 -33.36 -97.58
C ASP A 680 7.80 -33.09 -98.40
N SER A 681 7.66 -31.86 -98.92
CA SER A 681 6.49 -31.41 -99.67
C SER A 681 6.75 -31.20 -101.17
N GLU A 682 5.70 -31.31 -102.00
CA GLU A 682 5.77 -31.06 -103.46
C GLU A 682 6.12 -29.59 -103.81
N HIS A 683 5.87 -28.66 -102.88
CA HIS A 683 6.20 -27.23 -102.98
C HIS A 683 7.37 -26.86 -102.06
N ARG A 684 8.08 -25.77 -102.35
CA ARG A 684 9.14 -25.28 -101.46
C ARG A 684 8.49 -24.40 -100.38
N VAL A 685 8.50 -24.86 -99.14
CA VAL A 685 7.94 -24.11 -98.01
C VAL A 685 9.05 -23.36 -97.27
N THR A 686 8.82 -22.10 -96.96
CA THR A 686 9.67 -21.33 -96.04
C THR A 686 8.83 -20.89 -94.84
N ALA A 687 9.29 -21.19 -93.64
CA ALA A 687 8.68 -20.69 -92.41
C ALA A 687 9.31 -19.35 -92.01
N THR A 688 8.46 -18.36 -91.77
CA THR A 688 8.84 -17.06 -91.19
C THR A 688 8.60 -17.07 -89.68
N GLU A 689 8.76 -15.92 -89.03
CA GLU A 689 8.49 -15.78 -87.60
C GLU A 689 7.03 -16.11 -87.23
N THR A 690 6.08 -15.79 -88.11
CA THR A 690 4.63 -15.84 -87.82
C THR A 690 3.76 -16.55 -88.85
N ALA A 691 4.35 -17.08 -89.93
CA ALA A 691 3.61 -17.64 -91.05
C ALA A 691 4.46 -18.62 -91.87
N ILE A 692 3.80 -19.49 -92.64
CA ILE A 692 4.42 -20.25 -93.73
C ILE A 692 4.13 -19.60 -95.08
N GLU A 693 5.13 -19.61 -95.94
CA GLU A 693 5.05 -19.14 -97.33
C GLU A 693 5.38 -20.30 -98.27
N VAL A 694 4.48 -20.56 -99.22
CA VAL A 694 4.60 -21.69 -100.17
C VAL A 694 5.08 -21.15 -101.52
N HIS A 695 6.17 -21.71 -102.04
CA HIS A 695 6.79 -21.30 -103.31
C HIS A 695 6.71 -22.38 -104.39
#